data_AF-A0A6A6ZQM0-F1
#
_entry.id   AF-A0A6A6ZQM0-F1
#
_cell.length_a   1.000
_cell.length_b   1.000
_cell.length_c   1.000
_cell.angle_alpha   90.00
_cell.angle_beta   90.00
_cell.angle_gamma   90.00
#
_symmetry.space_group_name_H-M   'P 1'
#
loop_
_entity.id
_entity.type
_entity.pdbx_description
1 polymer ?
#
loop_
_entity_poly.entity_id
_entity_poly.type
_entity_poly.pdbx_seq_one_letter_code
_entity_poly.pdbx_strand_id
1 'polypeptide(L)'
;MYASLICHPPLGQTTVVGPEKKSVRFTVLIESSAGSEKTWEVALWHNFEHVEKWTKLTLQPSAEHVAVTKASGTNVQRQYYTVDLPGRPENNNLVSYTITFRAAADEPWKWSNEAFNTSDGHLIYQSADPLANDLSYYIEELPSFLEIVREQSDTPECLLWSLIAQVQAASGTEPGHLNENLGLPTNFSRWFALTRIWSPWLAPRQGKDNFEPDKDAIIAAFERKDGSHLVVLAVSGINDVLTTFRHDGNGRVLICSQNDREQEGVVNLVAAVGKTLESAVAATMYHARKIVTRYETITGQVDAEYQALIDGFKPQWLENWYDGLSYCTWNGLGQNLTEEKIFDALDSLSKNEINISNLIIDDNWQSLTSGATQFDQGWVEFEANKAGFPRGLKATVSDIRSQHKHIKHIAVWHAIQGYWGGIAPDGKIAKEYKTVKVQIKDGVAGGQATVVAEEDVGRFYKDFYGFLSSAGIDSVKTDSQFFLDEIKHPYDRRHLIQAYQDAWNINQLRFFSAKAISCMSQTPQIIFHSQLPSNKPKVLLRNSDDFFPEVPSSHPWHIFCNAHNSIFTQYLNILPDWDMFQTSHDYAAFHGAGRCVSGGPIYITDVPGKHGIDLISQMTGNTPRGDTVILRPHTVGKSTSAYNAFDDPVLLKVTTYVGRAHTGTSVLGVFNCTKRPLAELIGLDSFPGAEKGIYVIRSHTSGQVTKATSVEKTDVFVYVELPERGWEILSAYPLQSFKLGREQPAEGPEDISVTNLGILEKMTGAAAIINSDSYIERSSGRLRIWTSLKVLGTYGVYISDLKQRSIEDDFFAVLFGRPIPSHCVKASKADENVLEIDLTRAWKETDQKASWSNEVAVELVIR
;
A
#
# COMPACT_ATOMS: atom_id res chain seq x y z
N MET A 1 10.20 4.28 39.78
CA MET A 1 11.16 3.28 39.27
C MET A 1 10.71 2.92 37.87
N TYR A 2 11.54 3.16 36.86
CA TYR A 2 11.20 2.93 35.47
C TYR A 2 11.40 1.45 35.13
N ALA A 3 10.36 0.81 34.61
CA ALA A 3 10.43 -0.49 33.96
C ALA A 3 9.43 -0.47 32.80
N SER A 4 9.84 -0.84 31.59
CA SER A 4 8.93 -1.10 30.46
C SER A 4 8.83 -2.60 30.23
N LEU A 5 7.73 -3.05 29.60
CA LEU A 5 7.50 -4.45 29.27
C LEU A 5 7.03 -4.58 27.83
N ILE A 6 7.72 -5.41 27.05
CA ILE A 6 7.35 -5.76 25.68
C ILE A 6 7.17 -7.27 25.62
N CYS A 7 6.10 -7.74 24.98
CA CYS A 7 5.78 -9.17 24.87
C CYS A 7 5.61 -9.57 23.40
N HIS A 8 6.06 -10.77 23.06
CA HIS A 8 5.73 -11.48 21.82
C HIS A 8 5.19 -12.88 22.19
N PRO A 9 4.01 -13.30 21.71
CA PRO A 9 3.05 -12.53 20.93
C PRO A 9 2.58 -11.24 21.64
N PRO A 10 2.18 -10.19 20.90
CA PRO A 10 1.93 -8.88 21.48
C PRO A 10 0.64 -8.78 22.29
N LEU A 11 0.72 -8.06 23.41
CA LEU A 11 -0.45 -7.64 24.20
C LEU A 11 -1.32 -6.65 23.40
N GLY A 12 -2.62 -6.60 23.68
CA GLY A 12 -3.61 -5.77 22.98
C GLY A 12 -3.95 -6.22 21.56
N GLN A 13 -3.27 -7.25 21.05
CA GLN A 13 -3.42 -7.76 19.69
C GLN A 13 -3.94 -9.19 19.69
N THR A 14 -4.50 -9.60 18.55
CA THR A 14 -4.85 -10.99 18.27
C THR A 14 -3.73 -11.63 17.46
N THR A 15 -3.30 -12.83 17.86
CA THR A 15 -2.35 -13.66 17.11
C THR A 15 -3.01 -14.97 16.72
N VAL A 16 -3.02 -15.30 15.43
CA VAL A 16 -3.55 -16.57 14.93
C VAL A 16 -2.49 -17.66 15.04
N VAL A 17 -2.84 -18.77 15.68
CA VAL A 17 -1.99 -19.94 15.84
C VAL A 17 -2.42 -21.01 14.84
N GLY A 18 -1.59 -21.20 13.81
CA GLY A 18 -1.81 -22.19 12.75
C GLY A 18 -2.05 -23.61 13.29
N PRO A 19 -2.79 -24.46 12.55
CA PRO A 19 -3.20 -25.80 13.01
C PRO A 19 -2.01 -26.74 13.30
N GLU A 20 -0.88 -26.55 12.63
CA GLU A 20 0.35 -27.32 12.82
C GLU A 20 1.16 -26.92 14.07
N LYS A 21 0.95 -25.72 14.61
CA LYS A 21 1.67 -25.25 15.81
C LYS A 21 1.15 -25.97 17.06
N LYS A 22 2.05 -26.69 17.74
CA LYS A 22 1.77 -27.46 18.97
C LYS A 22 2.12 -26.73 20.26
N SER A 23 2.76 -25.58 20.17
CA SER A 23 3.10 -24.75 21.31
C SER A 23 3.28 -23.30 20.85
N VAL A 24 3.01 -22.36 21.75
CA VAL A 24 3.24 -20.93 21.55
C VAL A 24 4.34 -20.49 22.52
N ARG A 25 5.44 -19.99 21.98
CA ARG A 25 6.51 -19.39 22.77
C ARG A 25 6.17 -17.95 23.09
N PHE A 26 6.19 -17.62 24.38
CA PHE A 26 6.14 -16.24 24.85
C PHE A 26 7.55 -15.76 25.14
N THR A 27 7.89 -14.58 24.62
CA THR A 27 9.12 -13.86 24.91
C THR A 27 8.75 -12.50 25.49
N VAL A 28 9.26 -12.20 26.68
CA VAL A 28 9.05 -10.93 27.37
C VAL A 28 10.38 -10.24 27.57
N LEU A 29 10.46 -8.98 27.13
CA LEU A 29 11.56 -8.07 27.39
C LEU A 29 11.12 -7.09 28.49
N ILE A 30 11.93 -6.98 29.54
CA ILE A 30 11.85 -5.89 30.52
C ILE A 30 13.04 -4.95 30.30
N GLU A 31 12.76 -3.67 30.12
CA GLU A 31 13.80 -2.63 30.14
C GLU A 31 13.73 -1.86 31.45
N SER A 32 14.87 -1.67 32.09
CA SER A 32 15.01 -0.92 33.35
C SER A 32 16.17 0.07 33.27
N SER A 33 16.31 0.95 34.27
CA SER A 33 17.43 1.90 34.32
C SER A 33 18.78 1.17 34.33
N ALA A 34 19.78 1.67 33.58
CA ALA A 34 21.12 1.10 33.59
C ALA A 34 21.73 1.03 35.01
N GLY A 35 22.42 -0.08 35.30
CA GLY A 35 23.01 -0.36 36.61
C GLY A 35 22.02 -0.95 37.63
N SER A 36 20.80 -1.30 37.21
CA SER A 36 19.84 -2.01 38.05
C SER A 36 20.27 -3.47 38.26
N GLU A 37 20.78 -3.81 39.43
CA GLU A 37 21.08 -5.21 39.79
C GLU A 37 19.83 -6.07 40.07
N LYS A 38 18.61 -5.54 39.81
CA LYS A 38 17.37 -6.27 40.07
C LYS A 38 17.19 -7.46 39.12
N THR A 39 16.79 -8.59 39.71
CA THR A 39 16.38 -9.80 38.98
C THR A 39 14.87 -9.84 38.95
N TRP A 40 14.25 -9.55 37.81
CA TRP A 40 12.79 -9.59 37.70
C TRP A 40 12.27 -11.02 37.70
N GLU A 41 11.11 -11.20 38.31
CA GLU A 41 10.27 -12.36 38.09
C GLU A 41 9.11 -11.97 37.16
N VAL A 42 8.84 -12.81 36.17
CA VAL A 42 7.82 -12.57 35.16
C VAL A 42 6.93 -13.80 35.06
N ALA A 43 5.62 -13.58 34.94
CA ALA A 43 4.66 -14.67 34.80
C ALA A 43 3.58 -14.35 33.76
N LEU A 44 3.32 -15.35 32.92
CA LEU A 44 2.22 -15.40 31.98
C LEU A 44 0.97 -15.85 32.74
N TRP A 45 -0.10 -15.09 32.60
CA TRP A 45 -1.44 -15.49 33.00
C TRP A 45 -2.26 -15.75 31.74
N HIS A 46 -2.97 -16.88 31.70
CA HIS A 46 -3.80 -17.23 30.54
C HIS A 46 -5.03 -18.04 30.94
N ASN A 47 -6.06 -18.04 30.11
CA ASN A 47 -7.28 -18.85 30.31
C ASN A 47 -7.34 -20.11 29.40
N PHE A 48 -6.18 -20.64 29.03
CA PHE A 48 -6.02 -21.77 28.09
C PHE A 48 -6.86 -23.02 28.42
N GLU A 49 -6.96 -23.41 29.70
CA GLU A 49 -7.72 -24.62 30.10
C GLU A 49 -9.24 -24.40 30.05
N HIS A 50 -9.71 -23.21 30.43
CA HIS A 50 -11.13 -22.88 30.54
C HIS A 50 -11.30 -21.35 30.51
N VAL A 51 -12.33 -20.86 29.79
CA VAL A 51 -12.53 -19.43 29.52
C VAL A 51 -12.58 -18.55 30.78
N GLU A 52 -13.13 -19.07 31.89
CA GLU A 52 -13.25 -18.38 33.18
C GLU A 52 -12.07 -18.62 34.14
N LYS A 53 -11.17 -19.56 33.84
CA LYS A 53 -10.10 -19.99 34.77
C LYS A 53 -8.74 -19.52 34.28
N TRP A 54 -8.17 -18.54 34.97
CA TRP A 54 -6.82 -18.06 34.72
C TRP A 54 -5.78 -18.89 35.46
N THR A 55 -4.76 -19.36 34.75
CA THR A 55 -3.61 -20.09 35.31
C THR A 55 -2.32 -19.33 35.07
N LYS A 56 -1.35 -19.54 35.96
CA LYS A 56 -0.05 -18.84 35.98
C LYS A 56 1.06 -19.78 35.50
N LEU A 57 1.88 -19.31 34.57
CA LEU A 57 3.16 -19.92 34.18
C LEU A 57 4.31 -18.94 34.43
N THR A 58 5.33 -19.37 35.17
CA THR A 58 6.52 -18.55 35.44
C THR A 58 7.48 -18.60 34.26
N LEU A 59 7.86 -17.43 33.74
CA LEU A 59 8.86 -17.32 32.68
C LEU A 59 10.27 -17.46 33.24
N GLN A 60 11.15 -18.07 32.46
CA GLN A 60 12.56 -18.27 32.82
C GLN A 60 13.43 -17.22 32.13
N PRO A 61 14.49 -16.70 32.81
CA PRO A 61 15.48 -15.86 32.15
C PRO A 61 16.07 -16.55 30.92
N SER A 62 16.28 -15.78 29.85
CA SER A 62 16.78 -16.26 28.57
C SER A 62 17.96 -15.41 28.10
N ALA A 63 18.81 -15.96 27.24
CA ALA A 63 19.87 -15.20 26.59
C ALA A 63 19.28 -14.11 25.68
N GLU A 64 20.09 -13.12 25.28
CA GLU A 64 19.64 -12.04 24.41
C GLU A 64 19.25 -12.56 23.01
N HIS A 65 17.96 -12.42 22.69
CA HIS A 65 17.30 -12.90 21.46
C HIS A 65 17.04 -11.79 20.43
N VAL A 66 17.55 -10.58 20.69
CA VAL A 66 17.37 -9.40 19.84
C VAL A 66 18.67 -9.10 19.13
N ALA A 67 18.61 -9.01 17.80
CA ALA A 67 19.81 -8.78 17.00
C ALA A 67 19.93 -7.35 16.45
N VAL A 68 18.87 -6.54 16.53
CA VAL A 68 18.87 -5.14 16.09
C VAL A 68 18.15 -4.29 17.11
N THR A 69 18.86 -3.31 17.69
CA THR A 69 18.28 -2.30 18.58
C THR A 69 18.72 -0.93 18.09
N LYS A 70 17.76 -0.03 17.82
CA LYS A 70 18.12 1.38 17.77
C LYS A 70 18.56 1.77 19.17
N ALA A 71 19.72 2.40 19.29
CA ALA A 71 20.13 3.00 20.55
C ALA A 71 19.18 4.18 20.83
N SER A 72 18.09 3.95 21.56
CA SER A 72 17.46 5.05 22.28
C SER A 72 18.52 5.58 23.25
N GLY A 73 18.67 6.91 23.32
CA GLY A 73 19.74 7.59 24.08
C GLY A 73 19.68 7.40 25.60
N THR A 74 18.88 6.46 26.08
CA THR A 74 18.69 6.08 27.47
C THR A 74 19.53 4.84 27.76
N ASN A 75 20.45 4.98 28.71
CA ASN A 75 21.21 3.85 29.24
C ASN A 75 20.21 2.92 29.97
N VAL A 76 19.73 1.89 29.28
CA VAL A 76 18.75 0.91 29.79
C VAL A 76 19.36 -0.48 29.86
N GLN A 77 18.94 -1.25 30.85
CA GLN A 77 19.27 -2.66 31.00
C GLN A 77 18.10 -3.51 30.51
N ARG A 78 18.38 -4.42 29.58
CA ARG A 78 17.41 -5.32 28.95
C ARG A 78 17.54 -6.72 29.53
N GLN A 79 16.42 -7.31 29.96
CA GLN A 79 16.36 -8.68 30.46
C GLN A 79 15.23 -9.44 29.76
N TYR A 80 15.56 -10.63 29.27
CA TYR A 80 14.65 -11.46 28.47
C TYR A 80 14.16 -12.65 29.28
N TYR A 81 12.88 -12.97 29.08
CA TYR A 81 12.19 -14.05 29.78
C TYR A 81 11.38 -14.83 28.77
N THR A 82 11.42 -16.16 28.84
CA THR A 82 10.70 -17.03 27.90
C THR A 82 9.91 -18.12 28.63
N VAL A 83 8.76 -18.49 28.06
CA VAL A 83 8.00 -19.70 28.44
C VAL A 83 7.27 -20.25 27.22
N ASP A 84 7.19 -21.56 27.12
CA ASP A 84 6.39 -22.23 26.10
C ASP A 84 5.03 -22.62 26.71
N LEU A 85 3.94 -22.23 26.06
CA LEU A 85 2.59 -22.69 26.36
C LEU A 85 2.28 -23.90 25.46
N PRO A 86 2.30 -25.14 25.97
CA PRO A 86 2.17 -26.33 25.14
C PRO A 86 0.70 -26.71 24.88
N GLY A 87 0.47 -27.36 23.74
CA GLY A 87 -0.81 -27.95 23.37
C GLY A 87 -1.73 -27.00 22.59
N ARG A 88 -2.97 -27.46 22.43
CA ARG A 88 -4.11 -26.69 21.92
C ARG A 88 -5.30 -26.83 22.89
N PRO A 89 -6.11 -25.79 23.08
CA PRO A 89 -7.27 -25.85 23.97
C PRO A 89 -8.35 -26.80 23.41
N GLU A 90 -9.00 -27.59 24.26
CA GLU A 90 -9.95 -28.62 23.82
C GLU A 90 -11.28 -28.04 23.29
N ASN A 91 -11.81 -26.99 23.94
CA ASN A 91 -13.17 -26.48 23.71
C ASN A 91 -13.23 -24.96 23.44
N ASN A 92 -12.09 -24.27 23.40
CA ASN A 92 -12.06 -22.81 23.28
C ASN A 92 -10.94 -22.36 22.34
N ASN A 93 -11.28 -21.98 21.12
CA ASN A 93 -10.30 -21.52 20.13
C ASN A 93 -9.77 -20.11 20.42
N LEU A 94 -10.39 -19.32 21.31
CA LEU A 94 -9.94 -17.97 21.69
C LEU A 94 -9.38 -17.94 23.12
N VAL A 95 -8.07 -17.85 23.25
CA VAL A 95 -7.38 -17.79 24.55
C VAL A 95 -6.92 -16.35 24.82
N SER A 96 -7.30 -15.80 25.96
CA SER A 96 -6.80 -14.52 26.46
C SER A 96 -5.59 -14.74 27.36
N TYR A 97 -4.64 -13.81 27.31
CA TYR A 97 -3.46 -13.83 28.17
C TYR A 97 -2.99 -12.42 28.54
N THR A 98 -2.26 -12.34 29.64
CA THR A 98 -1.63 -11.11 30.12
C THR A 98 -0.34 -11.42 30.88
N ILE A 99 0.48 -10.41 31.13
CA ILE A 99 1.75 -10.57 31.84
C ILE A 99 1.72 -9.88 33.20
N THR A 100 2.31 -10.52 34.20
CA THR A 100 2.62 -9.90 35.49
C THR A 100 4.13 -9.93 35.74
N PHE A 101 4.63 -8.95 36.48
CA PHE A 101 6.05 -8.83 36.80
C PHE A 101 6.28 -8.23 38.19
N ARG A 102 7.41 -8.56 38.81
CA ARG A 102 7.89 -7.97 40.08
C ARG A 102 9.40 -7.94 40.13
N ALA A 103 9.96 -6.99 40.88
CA ALA A 103 11.40 -6.74 40.87
C ALA A 103 12.17 -7.60 41.91
N ALA A 104 11.46 -8.23 42.85
CA ALA A 104 11.98 -9.18 43.83
C ALA A 104 10.84 -10.04 44.41
N ALA A 105 11.18 -11.14 45.09
CA ALA A 105 10.22 -12.11 45.62
C ALA A 105 9.31 -11.56 46.73
N ASP A 106 9.76 -10.52 47.43
CA ASP A 106 9.06 -9.79 48.49
C ASP A 106 8.30 -8.55 47.99
N GLU A 107 8.47 -8.16 46.73
CA GLU A 107 7.69 -7.10 46.09
C GLU A 107 6.34 -7.64 45.55
N PRO A 108 5.27 -6.82 45.54
CA PRO A 108 3.99 -7.22 44.97
C PRO A 108 4.07 -7.38 43.45
N TRP A 109 3.31 -8.35 42.92
CA TRP A 109 3.10 -8.50 41.47
C TRP A 109 2.37 -7.28 40.91
N LYS A 110 2.84 -6.80 39.76
CA LYS A 110 2.18 -5.76 38.98
C LYS A 110 1.60 -6.38 37.72
N TRP A 111 0.39 -5.96 37.36
CA TRP A 111 -0.22 -6.34 36.10
C TRP A 111 0.21 -5.40 34.98
N SER A 112 0.53 -5.96 33.81
CA SER A 112 0.95 -5.17 32.65
C SER A 112 -0.13 -4.19 32.19
N ASN A 113 -1.41 -4.59 32.22
CA ASN A 113 -2.53 -3.72 31.87
C ASN A 113 -2.65 -2.49 32.78
N GLU A 114 -2.50 -2.66 34.09
CA GLU A 114 -2.51 -1.56 35.08
C GLU A 114 -1.27 -0.68 34.97
N ALA A 115 -0.09 -1.29 34.78
CA ALA A 115 1.17 -0.56 34.75
C ALA A 115 1.41 0.23 33.46
N PHE A 116 0.89 -0.25 32.32
CA PHE A 116 1.22 0.29 30.99
C PHE A 116 0.00 0.72 30.16
N ASN A 117 -1.22 0.57 30.69
CA ASN A 117 -2.46 0.82 29.97
C ASN A 117 -2.49 0.05 28.63
N THR A 118 -2.23 -1.25 28.72
CA THR A 118 -2.34 -2.21 27.61
C THR A 118 -3.53 -3.13 27.84
N SER A 119 -4.23 -3.52 26.77
CA SER A 119 -5.22 -4.59 26.86
C SER A 119 -4.53 -5.97 26.87
N ASP A 120 -5.28 -6.99 27.26
CA ASP A 120 -4.82 -8.38 27.17
C ASP A 120 -4.50 -8.77 25.72
N GLY A 121 -3.60 -9.72 25.55
CA GLY A 121 -3.36 -10.35 24.25
C GLY A 121 -4.33 -11.50 24.03
N HIS A 122 -4.58 -11.84 22.77
CA HIS A 122 -5.44 -12.94 22.38
C HIS A 122 -4.73 -13.90 21.42
N LEU A 123 -4.89 -15.20 21.64
CA LEU A 123 -4.51 -16.25 20.71
C LEU A 123 -5.77 -16.87 20.10
N ILE A 124 -5.87 -16.88 18.78
CA ILE A 124 -6.88 -17.66 18.07
C ILE A 124 -6.23 -18.94 17.56
N TYR A 125 -6.52 -20.06 18.19
CA TYR A 125 -6.12 -21.39 17.72
C TYR A 125 -7.00 -21.76 16.53
N GLN A 126 -6.47 -21.55 15.32
CA GLN A 126 -7.21 -21.82 14.09
C GLN A 126 -7.61 -23.29 14.01
N SER A 127 -8.88 -23.56 13.67
CA SER A 127 -9.36 -24.93 13.52
C SER A 127 -8.70 -25.62 12.31
N ALA A 128 -8.29 -26.87 12.50
CA ALA A 128 -7.84 -27.75 11.43
C ALA A 128 -9.00 -28.36 10.63
N ASP A 129 -10.24 -28.24 11.13
CA ASP A 129 -11.41 -28.80 10.47
C ASP A 129 -11.71 -28.07 9.16
N PRO A 130 -12.32 -28.75 8.17
CA PRO A 130 -12.84 -28.09 6.99
C PRO A 130 -13.81 -26.96 7.36
N LEU A 131 -13.84 -25.92 6.53
CA LEU A 131 -14.82 -24.85 6.68
C LEU A 131 -16.25 -25.43 6.59
N ALA A 132 -17.15 -24.98 7.47
CA ALA A 132 -18.55 -25.38 7.43
C ALA A 132 -19.18 -24.97 6.08
N ASN A 133 -19.86 -25.90 5.42
CA ASN A 133 -20.32 -25.74 4.03
C ASN A 133 -21.57 -24.86 3.87
N ASP A 134 -22.27 -24.53 4.95
CA ASP A 134 -23.53 -23.79 4.94
C ASP A 134 -23.28 -22.34 5.36
N LEU A 135 -23.80 -21.37 4.60
CA LEU A 135 -23.64 -19.95 4.90
C LEU A 135 -24.31 -19.56 6.23
N SER A 136 -25.38 -20.27 6.63
CA SER A 136 -26.09 -20.04 7.89
C SER A 136 -25.24 -20.30 9.14
N TYR A 137 -24.15 -21.06 9.02
CA TYR A 137 -23.15 -21.19 10.08
C TYR A 137 -22.39 -19.88 10.35
N TYR A 138 -22.29 -19.03 9.33
CA TYR A 138 -21.54 -17.77 9.40
C TYR A 138 -22.42 -16.54 9.56
N ILE A 139 -23.64 -16.59 9.04
CA ILE A 139 -24.63 -15.52 9.11
C ILE A 139 -25.96 -16.13 9.57
N GLU A 140 -26.40 -15.78 10.78
CA GLU A 140 -27.71 -16.16 11.29
C GLU A 140 -28.81 -15.29 10.68
N GLU A 141 -30.05 -15.79 10.70
CA GLU A 141 -31.23 -15.05 10.24
C GLU A 141 -31.16 -14.60 8.77
N LEU A 142 -30.54 -15.42 7.90
CA LEU A 142 -30.56 -15.19 6.45
C LEU A 142 -32.02 -15.08 5.94
N PRO A 143 -32.39 -14.00 5.24
CA PRO A 143 -33.76 -13.77 4.84
C PRO A 143 -34.18 -14.66 3.65
N SER A 144 -35.46 -14.98 3.56
CA SER A 144 -36.03 -15.82 2.50
C SER A 144 -36.13 -15.16 1.12
N PHE A 145 -36.00 -13.83 1.05
CA PHE A 145 -36.02 -13.11 -0.24
C PHE A 145 -34.69 -13.22 -1.00
N LEU A 146 -33.61 -13.63 -0.33
CA LEU A 146 -32.31 -13.82 -0.98
C LEU A 146 -32.25 -15.19 -1.67
N GLU A 147 -31.91 -15.16 -2.94
CA GLU A 147 -31.42 -16.35 -3.62
C GLU A 147 -29.94 -16.54 -3.28
N ILE A 148 -29.62 -17.66 -2.63
CA ILE A 148 -28.26 -17.99 -2.18
C ILE A 148 -27.74 -19.14 -3.04
N VAL A 149 -26.75 -18.85 -3.87
CA VAL A 149 -26.14 -19.82 -4.78
C VAL A 149 -24.71 -20.10 -4.33
N ARG A 150 -24.38 -21.37 -4.08
CA ARG A 150 -23.00 -21.78 -3.80
C ARG A 150 -22.18 -21.79 -5.08
N GLU A 151 -21.02 -21.16 -5.04
CA GLU A 151 -20.13 -20.96 -6.17
C GLU A 151 -18.81 -21.69 -5.97
N GLN A 152 -18.10 -21.94 -7.07
CA GLN A 152 -16.73 -22.45 -7.01
C GLN A 152 -15.74 -21.28 -6.85
N SER A 153 -14.96 -21.33 -5.77
CA SER A 153 -13.86 -20.38 -5.55
C SER A 153 -12.65 -20.72 -6.42
N ASP A 154 -12.04 -19.70 -7.05
CA ASP A 154 -10.72 -19.81 -7.68
C ASP A 154 -9.58 -19.67 -6.66
N THR A 155 -9.90 -19.20 -5.45
CA THR A 155 -8.94 -19.10 -4.35
C THR A 155 -8.97 -20.40 -3.54
N PRO A 156 -7.80 -21.02 -3.25
CA PRO A 156 -7.71 -22.25 -2.48
C PRO A 156 -8.37 -22.13 -1.10
N GLU A 157 -8.92 -23.25 -0.62
CA GLU A 157 -9.45 -23.39 0.75
C GLU A 157 -10.48 -22.33 1.14
N CYS A 158 -11.23 -21.83 0.17
CA CYS A 158 -12.30 -20.85 0.37
C CYS A 158 -13.65 -21.42 -0.06
N LEU A 159 -14.68 -21.07 0.71
CA LEU A 159 -16.09 -21.22 0.33
C LEU A 159 -16.59 -19.89 -0.22
N LEU A 160 -17.52 -19.94 -1.17
CA LEU A 160 -18.00 -18.78 -1.91
C LEU A 160 -19.49 -18.94 -2.23
N TRP A 161 -20.22 -17.83 -2.13
CA TRP A 161 -21.64 -17.74 -2.46
C TRP A 161 -21.97 -16.44 -3.19
N SER A 162 -22.85 -16.54 -4.18
CA SER A 162 -23.60 -15.40 -4.74
C SER A 162 -24.88 -15.23 -3.93
N LEU A 163 -25.19 -13.99 -3.51
CA LEU A 163 -26.44 -13.64 -2.85
C LEU A 163 -27.17 -12.62 -3.72
N ILE A 164 -28.36 -12.98 -4.20
CA ILE A 164 -29.08 -12.24 -5.23
C ILE A 164 -30.44 -11.82 -4.67
N ALA A 165 -30.79 -10.55 -4.86
CA ALA A 165 -32.12 -10.01 -4.54
C ALA A 165 -32.62 -9.09 -5.66
N GLN A 166 -33.93 -8.86 -5.68
CA GLN A 166 -34.55 -7.86 -6.55
C GLN A 166 -34.61 -6.51 -5.85
N VAL A 167 -34.38 -5.43 -6.60
CA VAL A 167 -34.59 -4.05 -6.17
C VAL A 167 -35.60 -3.38 -7.11
N GLN A 168 -36.50 -2.59 -6.54
CA GLN A 168 -37.58 -1.95 -7.27
C GLN A 168 -37.06 -1.03 -8.40
N ALA A 169 -37.89 -0.79 -9.40
CA ALA A 169 -37.63 0.20 -10.44
C ALA A 169 -37.66 1.64 -9.88
N ALA A 170 -36.88 2.53 -10.48
CA ALA A 170 -37.03 3.97 -10.31
C ALA A 170 -38.40 4.44 -10.78
N SER A 171 -38.95 5.46 -10.10
CA SER A 171 -40.26 6.04 -10.41
C SER A 171 -40.19 7.56 -10.39
N GLY A 172 -40.41 8.18 -11.54
CA GLY A 172 -40.27 9.62 -11.71
C GLY A 172 -38.85 10.10 -11.42
N THR A 173 -38.70 10.95 -10.40
CA THR A 173 -37.41 11.50 -9.97
C THR A 173 -36.73 10.72 -8.85
N GLU A 174 -37.38 9.67 -8.34
CA GLU A 174 -36.89 8.89 -7.21
C GLU A 174 -36.33 7.55 -7.70
N PRO A 175 -35.16 7.12 -7.19
CA PRO A 175 -34.65 5.79 -7.49
C PRO A 175 -35.45 4.70 -6.77
N GLY A 176 -35.39 3.48 -7.28
CA GLY A 176 -35.91 2.31 -6.58
C GLY A 176 -34.98 1.89 -5.45
N HIS A 177 -35.53 1.30 -4.38
CA HIS A 177 -34.76 0.98 -3.17
C HIS A 177 -34.99 -0.44 -2.66
N LEU A 178 -33.96 -0.96 -1.99
CA LEU A 178 -34.02 -2.13 -1.13
C LEU A 178 -33.24 -1.81 0.15
N ASN A 179 -33.89 -1.86 1.30
CA ASN A 179 -33.28 -1.64 2.62
C ASN A 179 -33.69 -2.78 3.54
N GLU A 180 -32.98 -3.91 3.43
CA GLU A 180 -33.35 -5.16 4.09
C GLU A 180 -32.16 -5.82 4.79
N ASN A 181 -32.42 -6.56 5.86
CA ASN A 181 -31.36 -7.22 6.63
C ASN A 181 -30.80 -8.42 5.87
N LEU A 182 -29.47 -8.50 5.74
CA LEU A 182 -28.77 -9.71 5.28
C LEU A 182 -28.76 -10.78 6.38
N GLY A 183 -28.58 -10.38 7.65
CA GLY A 183 -28.50 -11.28 8.80
C GLY A 183 -27.42 -10.87 9.80
N LEU A 184 -27.24 -11.70 10.83
CA LEU A 184 -26.29 -11.47 11.92
C LEU A 184 -25.01 -12.30 11.74
N PRO A 185 -23.84 -11.68 11.51
CA PRO A 185 -22.58 -12.39 11.49
C PRO A 185 -22.30 -13.07 12.84
N THR A 186 -21.97 -14.35 12.82
CA THR A 186 -21.86 -15.15 14.06
C THR A 186 -20.42 -15.30 14.53
N ASN A 187 -20.26 -15.54 15.83
CA ASN A 187 -19.02 -16.01 16.48
C ASN A 187 -17.72 -15.27 16.05
N PHE A 188 -17.80 -13.97 15.77
CA PHE A 188 -16.64 -13.14 15.48
C PHE A 188 -16.11 -12.45 16.73
N SER A 189 -14.84 -12.07 16.68
CA SER A 189 -14.16 -11.31 17.73
C SER A 189 -13.92 -9.86 17.29
N ARG A 190 -13.61 -9.66 16.01
CA ARG A 190 -13.34 -8.35 15.42
C ARG A 190 -13.95 -8.27 14.02
N TRP A 191 -14.23 -7.05 13.57
CA TRP A 191 -14.64 -6.78 12.21
C TRP A 191 -13.84 -5.65 11.59
N PHE A 192 -13.78 -5.66 10.27
CA PHE A 192 -13.16 -4.64 9.41
C PHE A 192 -14.13 -4.31 8.28
N ALA A 193 -14.25 -3.05 7.92
CA ALA A 193 -15.01 -2.61 6.76
C ALA A 193 -14.29 -1.47 6.04
N LEU A 194 -14.46 -1.38 4.73
CA LEU A 194 -14.13 -0.15 4.00
C LEU A 194 -15.42 0.64 3.77
N THR A 195 -15.47 1.83 4.37
CA THR A 195 -16.63 2.70 4.34
C THR A 195 -16.38 3.91 3.47
N ARG A 196 -17.46 4.42 2.87
CA ARG A 196 -17.48 5.68 2.13
C ARG A 196 -17.46 6.82 3.13
N ILE A 197 -16.27 7.25 3.56
CA ILE A 197 -16.12 8.34 4.54
C ILE A 197 -16.81 9.62 4.05
N TRP A 198 -16.75 9.82 2.74
CA TRP A 198 -17.65 10.63 1.95
C TRP A 198 -17.60 10.12 0.50
N SER A 199 -18.33 10.77 -0.40
CA SER A 199 -18.58 10.29 -1.76
C SER A 199 -17.36 9.85 -2.59
N PRO A 200 -16.19 10.54 -2.56
CA PRO A 200 -15.02 10.17 -3.35
C PRO A 200 -14.11 9.10 -2.76
N TRP A 201 -14.13 8.90 -1.44
CA TRP A 201 -13.07 8.16 -0.73
C TRP A 201 -13.61 7.06 0.16
N LEU A 202 -12.90 5.94 0.13
CA LEU A 202 -13.02 4.86 1.09
C LEU A 202 -12.06 5.10 2.26
N ALA A 203 -12.44 4.62 3.43
CA ALA A 203 -11.52 4.49 4.55
C ALA A 203 -11.88 3.29 5.43
N PRO A 204 -10.90 2.76 6.19
CA PRO A 204 -11.13 1.66 7.11
C PRO A 204 -12.02 2.04 8.30
N ARG A 205 -12.83 1.09 8.73
CA ARG A 205 -13.47 1.02 10.04
C ARG A 205 -13.25 -0.35 10.64
N GLN A 206 -13.12 -0.37 11.95
CA GLN A 206 -12.92 -1.59 12.72
C GLN A 206 -13.76 -1.53 13.98
N GLY A 207 -14.09 -2.69 14.51
CA GLY A 207 -14.75 -2.82 15.80
C GLY A 207 -14.69 -4.24 16.34
N LYS A 208 -15.32 -4.44 17.49
CA LYS A 208 -15.35 -5.70 18.24
C LYS A 208 -16.78 -6.04 18.55
N ASP A 209 -17.09 -7.34 18.60
CA ASP A 209 -18.35 -7.96 19.05
C ASP A 209 -19.66 -7.60 18.32
N ASN A 210 -19.84 -6.35 17.90
CA ASN A 210 -21.05 -5.82 17.29
C ASN A 210 -20.71 -5.03 16.01
N PHE A 211 -21.35 -5.34 14.89
CA PHE A 211 -21.07 -4.70 13.60
C PHE A 211 -21.82 -3.37 13.47
N GLU A 212 -21.09 -2.26 13.59
CA GLU A 212 -21.65 -0.90 13.58
C GLU A 212 -20.72 0.09 12.86
N PRO A 213 -20.57 -0.01 11.52
CA PRO A 213 -19.85 1.01 10.77
C PRO A 213 -20.61 2.35 10.81
N ASP A 214 -19.89 3.45 10.99
CA ASP A 214 -20.44 4.83 11.04
C ASP A 214 -20.91 5.37 9.68
N LYS A 215 -20.57 4.67 8.59
CA LYS A 215 -20.76 5.05 7.20
C LYS A 215 -21.02 3.82 6.32
N ASP A 216 -21.52 4.05 5.12
CA ASP A 216 -21.86 3.02 4.14
C ASP A 216 -20.62 2.20 3.77
N ALA A 217 -20.61 0.91 4.08
CA ALA A 217 -19.53 -0.01 3.76
C ALA A 217 -19.73 -0.65 2.38
N ILE A 218 -18.64 -0.87 1.65
CA ILE A 218 -18.67 -1.61 0.37
C ILE A 218 -18.25 -3.07 0.53
N ILE A 219 -17.47 -3.34 1.57
CA ILE A 219 -16.98 -4.65 1.97
C ILE A 219 -16.93 -4.70 3.50
N ALA A 220 -17.31 -5.83 4.08
CA ALA A 220 -17.19 -6.12 5.50
C ALA A 220 -16.53 -7.49 5.70
N ALA A 221 -15.64 -7.58 6.67
CA ALA A 221 -14.91 -8.79 7.03
C ALA A 221 -14.99 -9.04 8.54
N PHE A 222 -15.08 -10.30 8.95
CA PHE A 222 -15.28 -10.72 10.33
C PHE A 222 -14.24 -11.79 10.71
N GLU A 223 -13.41 -11.50 11.71
CA GLU A 223 -12.43 -12.44 12.28
C GLU A 223 -13.14 -13.36 13.27
N ARG A 224 -13.35 -14.62 12.89
CA ARG A 224 -14.07 -15.59 13.71
C ARG A 224 -13.19 -16.18 14.80
N LYS A 225 -13.82 -16.56 15.92
CA LYS A 225 -13.13 -17.18 17.06
C LYS A 225 -12.53 -18.55 16.74
N ASP A 226 -12.92 -19.17 15.62
CA ASP A 226 -12.34 -20.41 15.08
C ASP A 226 -11.13 -20.18 14.15
N GLY A 227 -10.73 -18.92 13.92
CA GLY A 227 -9.63 -18.53 13.03
C GLY A 227 -9.98 -18.51 11.55
N SER A 228 -11.26 -18.66 11.17
CA SER A 228 -11.73 -18.38 9.81
C SER A 228 -12.19 -16.93 9.67
N HIS A 229 -12.33 -16.49 8.42
CA HIS A 229 -12.72 -15.12 8.08
C HIS A 229 -13.92 -15.14 7.16
N LEU A 230 -15.03 -14.51 7.56
CA LEU A 230 -16.16 -14.23 6.68
C LEU A 230 -15.94 -12.86 6.02
N VAL A 231 -16.12 -12.78 4.70
CA VAL A 231 -16.08 -11.53 3.93
C VAL A 231 -17.36 -11.41 3.12
N VAL A 232 -17.99 -10.25 3.15
CA VAL A 232 -19.17 -9.92 2.34
C VAL A 232 -18.87 -8.66 1.52
N LEU A 233 -19.10 -8.72 0.22
CA LEU A 233 -18.82 -7.68 -0.76
C LEU A 233 -20.10 -7.27 -1.49
N ALA A 234 -20.35 -5.97 -1.61
CA ALA A 234 -21.43 -5.41 -2.41
C ALA A 234 -20.94 -5.07 -3.82
N VAL A 235 -21.37 -5.83 -4.84
CA VAL A 235 -21.02 -5.56 -6.24
C VAL A 235 -21.98 -4.52 -6.80
N SER A 236 -21.45 -3.35 -7.16
CA SER A 236 -22.24 -2.18 -7.60
C SER A 236 -22.00 -1.81 -9.06
N GLY A 237 -22.82 -0.92 -9.61
CA GLY A 237 -22.66 -0.33 -10.95
C GLY A 237 -23.25 -1.15 -12.09
N ILE A 238 -23.45 -2.45 -11.89
CA ILE A 238 -24.09 -3.32 -12.88
C ILE A 238 -25.53 -2.86 -13.10
N ASN A 239 -25.87 -2.49 -14.33
CA ASN A 239 -27.19 -1.96 -14.69
C ASN A 239 -27.66 -0.85 -13.72
N ASP A 240 -26.75 0.05 -13.35
CA ASP A 240 -27.06 1.26 -12.56
C ASP A 240 -27.61 0.97 -11.14
N VAL A 241 -27.31 -0.21 -10.59
CA VAL A 241 -27.61 -0.57 -9.21
C VAL A 241 -26.41 -0.28 -8.32
N LEU A 242 -26.57 0.63 -7.36
CA LEU A 242 -25.60 0.89 -6.29
C LEU A 242 -26.01 0.11 -5.04
N THR A 243 -25.09 -0.64 -4.45
CA THR A 243 -25.33 -1.38 -3.20
C THR A 243 -24.21 -1.14 -2.19
N THR A 244 -24.59 -0.96 -0.94
CA THR A 244 -23.69 -0.79 0.21
C THR A 244 -24.26 -1.50 1.45
N PHE A 245 -23.46 -1.59 2.50
CA PHE A 245 -23.86 -2.14 3.80
C PHE A 245 -23.92 -1.06 4.87
N ARG A 246 -24.95 -1.14 5.71
CA ARG A 246 -25.08 -0.41 6.98
C ARG A 246 -25.31 -1.41 8.12
N HIS A 247 -25.69 -0.91 9.28
CA HIS A 247 -26.14 -1.73 10.41
C HIS A 247 -27.57 -1.37 10.82
N ASP A 248 -28.26 -2.31 11.48
CA ASP A 248 -29.59 -2.10 12.06
C ASP A 248 -29.56 -1.62 13.53
N GLY A 249 -28.36 -1.50 14.12
CA GLY A 249 -28.16 -1.17 15.53
C GLY A 249 -28.18 -2.37 16.49
N ASN A 250 -28.38 -3.58 15.96
CA ASN A 250 -28.31 -4.85 16.71
C ASN A 250 -27.24 -5.79 16.11
N GLY A 251 -26.27 -5.23 15.38
CA GLY A 251 -25.16 -5.95 14.78
C GLY A 251 -25.46 -6.67 13.47
N ARG A 252 -26.69 -6.57 12.93
CA ARG A 252 -27.00 -7.16 11.63
C ARG A 252 -26.43 -6.31 10.51
N VAL A 253 -26.02 -6.98 9.45
CA VAL A 253 -25.61 -6.32 8.20
C VAL A 253 -26.89 -5.93 7.45
N LEU A 254 -27.09 -4.63 7.24
CA LEU A 254 -28.21 -4.08 6.47
C LEU A 254 -27.78 -3.86 5.03
N ILE A 255 -28.51 -4.42 4.06
CA ILE A 255 -28.30 -4.20 2.62
C ILE A 255 -29.03 -2.90 2.24
N CYS A 256 -28.29 -1.91 1.75
CA CYS A 256 -28.85 -0.67 1.22
C CYS A 256 -28.54 -0.58 -0.27
N SER A 257 -29.58 -0.68 -1.10
CA SER A 257 -29.46 -0.60 -2.55
C SER A 257 -30.33 0.50 -3.16
N GLN A 258 -29.83 1.05 -4.27
CA GLN A 258 -30.47 2.07 -5.08
C GLN A 258 -30.41 1.64 -6.55
N ASN A 259 -31.55 1.67 -7.25
CA ASN A 259 -31.67 1.36 -8.67
C ASN A 259 -32.16 2.60 -9.44
N ASP A 260 -31.38 3.02 -10.42
CA ASP A 260 -31.68 4.23 -11.21
C ASP A 260 -32.47 3.94 -12.49
N ARG A 261 -32.72 2.67 -12.82
CA ARG A 261 -33.44 2.25 -14.03
C ARG A 261 -34.94 2.18 -13.80
N GLU A 262 -35.70 2.41 -14.86
CA GLU A 262 -37.17 2.28 -14.89
C GLU A 262 -37.65 0.81 -14.98
N GLN A 263 -36.73 -0.15 -14.81
CA GLN A 263 -37.02 -1.58 -14.68
C GLN A 263 -36.52 -2.08 -13.33
N GLU A 264 -37.09 -3.18 -12.83
CA GLU A 264 -36.54 -3.87 -11.66
C GLU A 264 -35.07 -4.22 -11.89
N GLY A 265 -34.27 -4.03 -10.85
CA GLY A 265 -32.83 -4.25 -10.85
C GLY A 265 -32.45 -5.45 -9.99
N VAL A 266 -31.19 -5.86 -10.11
CA VAL A 266 -30.64 -7.01 -9.36
C VAL A 266 -29.54 -6.55 -8.43
N VAL A 267 -29.72 -6.83 -7.14
CA VAL A 267 -28.68 -6.67 -6.12
C VAL A 267 -27.77 -7.89 -6.17
N ASN A 268 -26.46 -7.65 -6.30
CA ASN A 268 -25.44 -8.70 -6.35
C ASN A 268 -24.50 -8.56 -5.15
N LEU A 269 -24.55 -9.51 -4.22
CA LEU A 269 -23.57 -9.63 -3.14
C LEU A 269 -22.75 -10.90 -3.31
N VAL A 270 -21.52 -10.85 -2.81
CA VAL A 270 -20.63 -12.01 -2.76
C VAL A 270 -20.20 -12.24 -1.34
N ALA A 271 -20.43 -13.45 -0.81
CA ALA A 271 -19.92 -13.87 0.48
C ALA A 271 -18.83 -14.92 0.27
N ALA A 272 -17.72 -14.81 0.99
CA ALA A 272 -16.69 -15.84 1.02
C ALA A 272 -16.22 -16.12 2.45
N VAL A 273 -15.82 -17.36 2.68
CA VAL A 273 -15.15 -17.75 3.93
C VAL A 273 -13.82 -18.41 3.60
N GLY A 274 -12.75 -17.98 4.26
CA GLY A 274 -11.41 -18.53 4.09
C GLY A 274 -10.68 -18.72 5.42
N LYS A 275 -9.61 -19.50 5.39
CA LYS A 275 -8.67 -19.65 6.53
C LYS A 275 -7.78 -18.41 6.74
N THR A 276 -7.68 -17.54 5.75
CA THR A 276 -7.03 -16.23 5.90
C THR A 276 -7.95 -15.16 5.34
N LEU A 277 -7.84 -13.94 5.89
CA LEU A 277 -8.56 -12.79 5.35
C LEU A 277 -8.19 -12.55 3.88
N GLU A 278 -6.90 -12.66 3.55
CA GLU A 278 -6.42 -12.43 2.19
C GLU A 278 -7.10 -13.36 1.18
N SER A 279 -7.18 -14.65 1.48
CA SER A 279 -7.83 -15.62 0.61
C SER A 279 -9.34 -15.37 0.47
N ALA A 280 -10.02 -15.00 1.57
CA ALA A 280 -11.45 -14.69 1.54
C ALA A 280 -11.74 -13.42 0.71
N VAL A 281 -10.96 -12.35 0.87
CA VAL A 281 -11.08 -11.14 0.05
C VAL A 281 -10.78 -11.46 -1.42
N ALA A 282 -9.71 -12.20 -1.72
CA ALA A 282 -9.38 -12.62 -3.08
C ALA A 282 -10.54 -13.39 -3.73
N ALA A 283 -11.14 -14.34 -3.02
CA ALA A 283 -12.29 -15.10 -3.51
C ALA A 283 -13.48 -14.20 -3.87
N THR A 284 -13.83 -13.23 -3.00
CA THR A 284 -14.91 -12.27 -3.32
C THR A 284 -14.59 -11.42 -4.54
N MET A 285 -13.36 -10.94 -4.67
CA MET A 285 -12.95 -10.03 -5.75
C MET A 285 -12.81 -10.74 -7.10
N TYR A 286 -12.27 -11.97 -7.13
CA TYR A 286 -12.22 -12.77 -8.35
C TYR A 286 -13.61 -13.14 -8.85
N HIS A 287 -14.54 -13.44 -7.93
CA HIS A 287 -15.92 -13.71 -8.33
C HIS A 287 -16.66 -12.45 -8.79
N ALA A 288 -16.50 -11.32 -8.09
CA ALA A 288 -17.05 -10.04 -8.52
C ALA A 288 -16.60 -9.68 -9.94
N ARG A 289 -15.33 -9.95 -10.28
CA ARG A 289 -14.79 -9.78 -11.62
C ARG A 289 -15.49 -10.66 -12.65
N LYS A 290 -15.77 -11.94 -12.33
CA LYS A 290 -16.56 -12.82 -13.20
C LYS A 290 -17.97 -12.28 -13.42
N ILE A 291 -18.62 -11.77 -12.38
CA ILE A 291 -19.96 -11.18 -12.47
C ILE A 291 -19.92 -9.98 -13.42
N VAL A 292 -19.07 -8.99 -13.15
CA VAL A 292 -18.93 -7.77 -13.97
C VAL A 292 -18.62 -8.10 -15.43
N THR A 293 -17.60 -8.92 -15.71
CA THR A 293 -17.19 -9.25 -17.08
C THR A 293 -18.28 -9.99 -17.86
N ARG A 294 -19.09 -10.84 -17.21
CA ARG A 294 -20.25 -11.48 -17.87
C ARG A 294 -21.25 -10.42 -18.34
N TYR A 295 -21.54 -9.41 -17.52
CA TYR A 295 -22.45 -8.33 -17.91
C TYR A 295 -21.88 -7.48 -19.04
N GLU A 296 -20.62 -7.04 -18.96
CA GLU A 296 -19.97 -6.25 -20.00
C GLU A 296 -19.94 -6.97 -21.37
N THR A 297 -19.78 -8.29 -21.35
CA THR A 297 -19.81 -9.12 -22.56
C THR A 297 -21.23 -9.16 -23.16
N ILE A 298 -22.25 -9.31 -22.32
CA ILE A 298 -23.66 -9.35 -22.77
C ILE A 298 -24.10 -7.99 -23.32
N THR A 299 -23.62 -6.88 -22.75
CA THR A 299 -23.96 -5.52 -23.19
C THR A 299 -23.16 -5.06 -24.41
N GLY A 300 -22.14 -5.81 -24.86
CA GLY A 300 -21.26 -5.44 -25.97
C GLY A 300 -20.23 -4.35 -25.63
N GLN A 301 -20.09 -3.99 -24.36
CA GLN A 301 -19.17 -2.95 -23.90
C GLN A 301 -17.71 -3.38 -24.10
N VAL A 302 -17.40 -4.65 -23.90
CA VAL A 302 -16.06 -5.22 -24.15
C VAL A 302 -15.64 -5.00 -25.59
N ASP A 303 -16.54 -5.20 -26.56
CA ASP A 303 -16.24 -5.04 -27.98
C ASP A 303 -15.95 -3.57 -28.31
N ALA A 304 -16.71 -2.62 -27.74
CA ALA A 304 -16.50 -1.19 -27.94
C ALA A 304 -15.14 -0.73 -27.38
N GLU A 305 -14.78 -1.17 -26.17
CA GLU A 305 -13.46 -0.90 -25.57
C GLU A 305 -12.33 -1.55 -26.38
N TYR A 306 -12.52 -2.79 -26.86
CA TYR A 306 -11.52 -3.51 -27.64
C TYR A 306 -11.25 -2.87 -29.01
N GLN A 307 -12.30 -2.43 -29.71
CA GLN A 307 -12.13 -1.66 -30.95
C GLN A 307 -11.39 -0.34 -30.70
N ALA A 308 -11.71 0.36 -29.60
CA ALA A 308 -11.01 1.59 -29.23
C ALA A 308 -9.53 1.36 -28.93
N LEU A 309 -9.16 0.23 -28.31
CA LEU A 309 -7.78 -0.19 -28.11
C LEU A 309 -7.08 -0.45 -29.45
N ILE A 310 -7.68 -1.20 -30.37
CA ILE A 310 -7.06 -1.49 -31.68
C ILE A 310 -6.80 -0.22 -32.49
N ASP A 311 -7.78 0.69 -32.55
CA ASP A 311 -7.72 1.84 -33.45
C ASP A 311 -6.78 2.96 -32.97
N GLY A 312 -6.46 3.02 -31.67
CA GLY A 312 -5.79 4.17 -31.08
C GLY A 312 -4.69 3.88 -30.06
N PHE A 313 -4.60 2.68 -29.51
CA PHE A 313 -3.60 2.38 -28.48
C PHE A 313 -2.22 2.22 -29.09
N LYS A 314 -1.27 3.02 -28.60
CA LYS A 314 0.15 2.86 -28.88
C LYS A 314 0.81 2.20 -27.68
N PRO A 315 1.26 0.93 -27.77
CA PRO A 315 1.94 0.27 -26.66
C PRO A 315 3.22 1.06 -26.32
N GLN A 316 3.34 1.43 -25.05
CA GLN A 316 4.49 2.15 -24.52
C GLN A 316 4.98 1.49 -23.24
N TRP A 317 6.29 1.64 -22.97
CA TRP A 317 6.89 1.24 -21.71
C TRP A 317 6.51 2.26 -20.63
N LEU A 318 5.58 1.87 -19.75
CA LEU A 318 5.04 2.75 -18.71
C LEU A 318 5.91 2.78 -17.44
N GLU A 319 7.02 2.04 -17.41
CA GLU A 319 7.96 2.04 -16.29
C GLU A 319 8.43 3.46 -15.94
N ASN A 320 8.77 4.29 -16.94
CA ASN A 320 9.19 5.68 -16.68
C ASN A 320 8.07 6.55 -16.08
N TRP A 321 6.80 6.21 -16.32
CA TRP A 321 5.67 6.98 -15.80
C TRP A 321 5.47 6.71 -14.30
N TYR A 322 5.31 5.44 -13.90
CA TYR A 322 5.06 5.12 -12.49
C TYR A 322 6.33 5.01 -11.63
N ASP A 323 7.49 4.75 -12.24
CA ASP A 323 8.77 4.61 -11.52
C ASP A 323 9.63 5.89 -11.60
N GLY A 324 9.17 6.93 -12.29
CA GLY A 324 9.81 8.25 -12.28
C GLY A 324 9.47 9.04 -11.03
N LEU A 325 10.44 9.76 -10.45
CA LEU A 325 10.12 10.76 -9.43
C LEU A 325 9.30 11.88 -10.08
N SER A 326 8.13 12.22 -9.53
CA SER A 326 7.29 13.30 -10.07
C SER A 326 7.23 14.51 -9.14
N TYR A 327 6.97 15.67 -9.71
CA TYR A 327 6.63 16.88 -8.98
C TYR A 327 5.19 17.30 -9.29
N CYS A 328 4.42 17.61 -8.25
CA CYS A 328 3.05 18.13 -8.35
C CYS A 328 2.98 19.57 -7.84
N THR A 329 2.37 20.47 -8.61
CA THR A 329 2.35 21.91 -8.30
C THR A 329 1.40 22.32 -7.18
N TRP A 330 0.50 21.44 -6.73
CA TRP A 330 -0.63 21.78 -5.83
C TRP A 330 -0.22 22.48 -4.53
N ASN A 331 0.40 21.76 -3.58
CA ASN A 331 0.73 22.34 -2.27
C ASN A 331 1.92 23.30 -2.34
N GLY A 332 2.89 23.02 -3.21
CA GLY A 332 4.12 23.81 -3.32
C GLY A 332 3.92 25.21 -3.91
N LEU A 333 3.02 25.37 -4.89
CA LEU A 333 2.84 26.63 -5.63
C LEU A 333 1.50 27.33 -5.36
N GLY A 334 0.54 26.59 -4.79
CA GLY A 334 -0.79 27.06 -4.42
C GLY A 334 -1.71 27.32 -5.62
N GLN A 335 -2.92 27.78 -5.32
CA GLN A 335 -4.01 27.91 -6.31
C GLN A 335 -3.79 29.02 -7.36
N ASN A 336 -2.98 30.04 -7.06
CA ASN A 336 -2.65 31.09 -8.04
C ASN A 336 -1.48 30.65 -8.94
N LEU A 337 -1.70 29.64 -9.76
CA LEU A 337 -0.68 29.01 -10.59
C LEU A 337 -0.36 29.86 -11.83
N THR A 338 0.94 30.01 -12.15
CA THR A 338 1.43 30.75 -13.32
C THR A 338 2.59 30.01 -13.97
N GLU A 339 2.87 30.28 -15.26
CA GLU A 339 4.04 29.68 -15.94
C GLU A 339 5.35 30.04 -15.21
N GLU A 340 5.48 31.27 -14.71
CA GLU A 340 6.64 31.74 -13.93
C GLU A 340 6.89 30.90 -12.67
N LYS A 341 5.85 30.65 -11.86
CA LYS A 341 5.98 29.81 -10.65
C LYS A 341 6.42 28.39 -10.96
N ILE A 342 5.96 27.84 -12.09
CA ILE A 342 6.36 26.51 -12.53
C ILE A 342 7.86 26.52 -12.87
N PHE A 343 8.33 27.49 -13.67
CA PHE A 343 9.75 27.61 -14.00
C PHE A 343 10.62 27.80 -12.75
N ASP A 344 10.24 28.67 -11.82
CA ASP A 344 10.97 28.88 -10.56
C ASP A 344 11.11 27.59 -9.75
N ALA A 345 10.05 26.77 -9.70
CA ALA A 345 10.07 25.48 -9.02
C ALA A 345 11.00 24.47 -9.70
N LEU A 346 10.91 24.36 -11.03
CA LEU A 346 11.76 23.46 -11.81
C LEU A 346 13.24 23.87 -11.76
N ASP A 347 13.53 25.16 -11.81
CA ASP A 347 14.87 25.72 -11.61
C ASP A 347 15.39 25.42 -10.21
N SER A 348 14.55 25.57 -9.18
CA SER A 348 14.91 25.22 -7.81
C SER A 348 15.29 23.74 -7.67
N LEU A 349 14.48 22.84 -8.25
CA LEU A 349 14.78 21.40 -8.26
C LEU A 349 16.11 21.10 -8.97
N SER A 350 16.30 21.68 -10.16
CA SER A 350 17.51 21.48 -10.97
C SER A 350 18.77 22.00 -10.26
N LYS A 351 18.70 23.17 -9.62
CA LYS A 351 19.81 23.74 -8.81
C LYS A 351 20.24 22.84 -7.66
N ASN A 352 19.35 21.98 -7.18
CA ASN A 352 19.60 21.02 -6.11
C ASN A 352 19.83 19.58 -6.63
N GLU A 353 20.07 19.42 -7.94
CA GLU A 353 20.30 18.12 -8.60
C GLU A 353 19.11 17.14 -8.47
N ILE A 354 17.89 17.65 -8.28
CA ILE A 354 16.66 16.85 -8.26
C ILE A 354 16.07 16.80 -9.67
N ASN A 355 16.39 15.73 -10.40
CA ASN A 355 15.96 15.55 -11.78
C ASN A 355 14.65 14.76 -11.85
N ILE A 356 13.51 15.43 -11.72
CA ILE A 356 12.20 14.79 -11.84
C ILE A 356 11.98 14.24 -13.26
N SER A 357 11.31 13.10 -13.36
CA SER A 357 10.92 12.49 -14.64
C SER A 357 9.55 12.97 -15.10
N ASN A 358 8.66 13.30 -14.17
CA ASN A 358 7.28 13.70 -14.48
C ASN A 358 6.91 15.01 -13.78
N LEU A 359 6.16 15.86 -14.48
CA LEU A 359 5.55 17.07 -13.93
C LEU A 359 4.03 16.94 -13.97
N ILE A 360 3.35 17.24 -12.86
CA ILE A 360 1.90 17.35 -12.79
C ILE A 360 1.58 18.83 -12.58
N ILE A 361 1.06 19.49 -13.61
CA ILE A 361 0.48 20.82 -13.54
C ILE A 361 -0.94 20.65 -12.98
N ASP A 362 -1.05 20.83 -11.66
CA ASP A 362 -2.29 20.64 -10.91
C ASP A 362 -3.26 21.82 -11.14
N ASP A 363 -4.36 21.86 -10.38
CA ASP A 363 -5.50 22.73 -10.62
C ASP A 363 -5.14 24.24 -10.75
N ASN A 364 -6.02 25.00 -11.44
CA ASN A 364 -6.01 26.43 -11.75
C ASN A 364 -5.20 26.87 -12.97
N TRP A 365 -4.85 25.96 -13.88
CA TRP A 365 -4.31 26.33 -15.19
C TRP A 365 -5.41 26.69 -16.21
N GLN A 366 -6.63 26.19 -16.00
CA GLN A 366 -7.75 26.27 -16.94
C GLN A 366 -8.36 27.67 -17.04
N SER A 367 -9.01 27.96 -18.17
CA SER A 367 -9.85 29.16 -18.34
C SER A 367 -11.21 28.98 -17.68
N LEU A 368 -11.43 29.68 -16.56
CA LEU A 368 -12.63 29.55 -15.70
C LEU A 368 -13.44 30.85 -15.62
N THR A 369 -14.74 30.76 -15.33
CA THR A 369 -15.56 31.92 -14.95
C THR A 369 -15.20 32.41 -13.55
N SER A 370 -15.53 33.66 -13.24
CA SER A 370 -15.46 34.17 -11.86
C SER A 370 -16.54 33.53 -10.99
N GLY A 371 -16.22 33.24 -9.73
CA GLY A 371 -17.15 32.66 -8.75
C GLY A 371 -16.70 32.96 -7.32
N ALA A 372 -17.62 32.89 -6.36
CA ALA A 372 -17.31 33.11 -4.95
C ALA A 372 -16.53 31.91 -4.36
N THR A 373 -16.81 30.72 -4.85
CA THR A 373 -16.15 29.45 -4.52
C THR A 373 -15.78 28.71 -5.80
N GLN A 374 -14.94 27.68 -5.71
CA GLN A 374 -14.60 26.82 -6.86
C GLN A 374 -15.85 26.14 -7.47
N PHE A 375 -16.87 25.85 -6.65
CA PHE A 375 -18.13 25.26 -7.11
C PHE A 375 -19.00 26.22 -7.94
N ASP A 376 -18.70 27.52 -7.92
CA ASP A 376 -19.37 28.53 -8.77
C ASP A 376 -18.65 28.73 -10.11
N GLN A 377 -17.43 28.20 -10.25
CA GLN A 377 -16.59 28.42 -11.42
C GLN A 377 -16.87 27.35 -12.48
N GLY A 378 -17.21 27.79 -13.68
CA GLY A 378 -17.45 26.92 -14.84
C GLY A 378 -16.28 26.95 -15.81
N TRP A 379 -16.02 25.82 -16.45
CA TRP A 379 -14.97 25.71 -17.47
C TRP A 379 -15.41 26.36 -18.80
N VAL A 380 -14.61 27.30 -19.31
CA VAL A 380 -14.98 28.16 -20.44
C VAL A 380 -14.51 27.61 -21.78
N GLU A 381 -13.23 27.23 -21.87
CA GLU A 381 -12.56 26.76 -23.08
C GLU A 381 -11.35 25.87 -22.74
N PHE A 382 -10.87 25.05 -23.69
CA PHE A 382 -9.74 24.14 -23.46
C PHE A 382 -8.41 24.84 -23.18
N GLU A 383 -8.21 26.05 -23.67
CA GLU A 383 -6.95 26.79 -23.49
C GLU A 383 -6.74 27.24 -22.04
N ALA A 384 -5.48 27.33 -21.64
CA ALA A 384 -5.08 27.82 -20.32
C ALA A 384 -5.49 29.29 -20.11
N ASN A 385 -5.68 29.68 -18.85
CA ASN A 385 -6.05 31.05 -18.54
C ASN A 385 -4.92 32.02 -18.94
N LYS A 386 -5.29 33.13 -19.60
CA LYS A 386 -4.31 34.09 -20.13
C LYS A 386 -3.58 34.90 -19.05
N ALA A 387 -4.07 34.88 -17.81
CA ALA A 387 -3.45 35.60 -16.70
C ALA A 387 -2.20 34.87 -16.20
N GLY A 388 -2.27 33.55 -16.00
CA GLY A 388 -1.15 32.70 -15.60
C GLY A 388 -0.33 32.16 -16.77
N PHE A 389 -0.94 32.01 -17.95
CA PHE A 389 -0.33 31.43 -19.15
C PHE A 389 -0.55 32.34 -20.37
N PRO A 390 0.08 33.53 -20.40
CA PRO A 390 -0.17 34.56 -21.42
C PRO A 390 0.13 34.10 -22.86
N ARG A 391 1.01 33.11 -23.04
CA ARG A 391 1.35 32.52 -24.35
C ARG A 391 0.63 31.20 -24.65
N GLY A 392 -0.28 30.78 -23.77
CA GLY A 392 -1.02 29.52 -23.86
C GLY A 392 -0.23 28.31 -23.38
N LEU A 393 -0.94 27.18 -23.21
CA LEU A 393 -0.39 25.95 -22.63
C LEU A 393 0.75 25.38 -23.48
N LYS A 394 0.58 25.38 -24.81
CA LYS A 394 1.58 24.82 -25.73
C LYS A 394 2.94 25.51 -25.65
N ALA A 395 2.96 26.84 -25.52
CA ALA A 395 4.21 27.59 -25.40
C ALA A 395 4.92 27.22 -24.09
N THR A 396 4.18 27.22 -22.98
CA THR A 396 4.69 26.83 -21.66
C THR A 396 5.29 25.42 -21.66
N VAL A 397 4.55 24.43 -22.18
CA VAL A 397 4.99 23.03 -22.25
C VAL A 397 6.23 22.87 -23.15
N SER A 398 6.28 23.58 -24.27
CA SER A 398 7.44 23.56 -25.18
C SER A 398 8.70 24.11 -24.50
N ASP A 399 8.55 25.21 -23.75
CA ASP A 399 9.64 25.83 -23.00
C ASP A 399 10.13 24.89 -21.89
N ILE A 400 9.22 24.29 -21.10
CA ILE A 400 9.56 23.30 -20.06
C ILE A 400 10.39 22.16 -20.63
N ARG A 401 9.94 21.52 -21.72
CA ARG A 401 10.66 20.39 -22.35
C ARG A 401 12.02 20.79 -22.91
N SER A 402 12.17 22.04 -23.38
CA SER A 402 13.44 22.54 -23.92
C SER A 402 14.47 22.86 -22.83
N GLN A 403 14.02 23.38 -21.68
CA GLN A 403 14.88 23.84 -20.59
C GLN A 403 15.17 22.72 -19.57
N HIS A 404 14.23 21.82 -19.33
CA HIS A 404 14.33 20.74 -18.34
C HIS A 404 14.25 19.36 -19.01
N LYS A 405 15.36 18.94 -19.62
CA LYS A 405 15.43 17.72 -20.46
C LYS A 405 15.13 16.41 -19.74
N HIS A 406 15.19 16.38 -18.41
CA HIS A 406 14.86 15.21 -17.60
C HIS A 406 13.35 14.97 -17.48
N ILE A 407 12.52 16.00 -17.74
CA ILE A 407 11.06 15.87 -17.70
C ILE A 407 10.58 15.15 -18.96
N LYS A 408 10.26 13.88 -18.80
CA LYS A 408 9.75 12.99 -19.86
C LYS A 408 8.26 13.16 -20.06
N HIS A 409 7.51 13.25 -18.96
CA HIS A 409 6.04 13.30 -18.99
C HIS A 409 5.51 14.56 -18.31
N ILE A 410 4.47 15.15 -18.90
CA ILE A 410 3.80 16.33 -18.37
C ILE A 410 2.31 16.05 -18.35
N ALA A 411 1.77 16.02 -17.13
CA ALA A 411 0.36 15.85 -16.85
C ALA A 411 -0.32 17.20 -16.58
N VAL A 412 -1.60 17.31 -16.90
CA VAL A 412 -2.47 18.37 -16.39
C VAL A 412 -3.63 17.81 -15.58
N TRP A 413 -4.06 18.55 -14.58
CA TRP A 413 -5.26 18.24 -13.80
C TRP A 413 -6.54 18.70 -14.52
N HIS A 414 -7.63 17.93 -14.43
CA HIS A 414 -8.98 18.40 -14.76
C HIS A 414 -10.04 17.57 -14.01
N ALA A 415 -11.26 18.12 -13.81
CA ALA A 415 -12.38 17.35 -13.28
C ALA A 415 -13.12 16.57 -14.39
N ILE A 416 -13.85 15.50 -14.03
CA ILE A 416 -14.53 14.62 -14.99
C ILE A 416 -15.65 15.33 -15.77
N GLN A 417 -16.38 16.22 -15.12
CA GLN A 417 -17.63 16.82 -15.61
C GLN A 417 -17.47 18.22 -16.20
N GLY A 418 -16.25 18.78 -16.15
CA GLY A 418 -16.02 20.20 -16.37
C GLY A 418 -14.94 20.74 -15.43
N TYR A 419 -15.24 21.88 -14.78
CA TYR A 419 -14.60 22.29 -13.53
C TYR A 419 -15.49 21.91 -12.33
N TRP A 420 -15.15 22.32 -11.11
CA TRP A 420 -15.96 22.05 -9.90
C TRP A 420 -17.41 22.54 -10.04
N GLY A 421 -17.66 23.67 -10.73
CA GLY A 421 -19.00 24.16 -11.07
C GLY A 421 -19.56 23.66 -12.42
N GLY A 422 -18.89 22.72 -13.09
CA GLY A 422 -19.25 22.20 -14.40
C GLY A 422 -18.72 23.03 -15.57
N ILE A 423 -19.50 23.11 -16.64
CA ILE A 423 -19.22 23.88 -17.86
C ILE A 423 -19.86 25.27 -17.74
N ALA A 424 -19.13 26.31 -18.16
CA ALA A 424 -19.67 27.66 -18.23
C ALA A 424 -20.80 27.72 -19.28
N PRO A 425 -22.06 28.06 -18.92
CA PRO A 425 -23.20 28.00 -19.85
C PRO A 425 -23.06 28.88 -21.09
N ASP A 426 -22.36 30.01 -20.97
CA ASP A 426 -22.10 30.94 -22.08
C ASP A 426 -20.67 30.79 -22.67
N GLY A 427 -19.91 29.81 -22.17
CA GLY A 427 -18.55 29.50 -22.58
C GLY A 427 -18.46 28.90 -23.99
N LYS A 428 -17.23 28.76 -24.50
CA LYS A 428 -17.01 28.16 -25.83
C LYS A 428 -17.38 26.68 -25.84
N ILE A 429 -17.11 25.96 -24.75
CA ILE A 429 -17.46 24.54 -24.62
C ILE A 429 -18.98 24.35 -24.75
N ALA A 430 -19.80 25.10 -24.00
CA ALA A 430 -21.26 24.98 -24.06
C ALA A 430 -21.87 25.40 -25.42
N LYS A 431 -21.13 26.18 -26.23
CA LYS A 431 -21.55 26.56 -27.58
C LYS A 431 -21.22 25.49 -28.64
N GLU A 432 -20.16 24.71 -28.41
CA GLU A 432 -19.68 23.69 -29.33
C GLU A 432 -20.33 22.31 -29.10
N TYR A 433 -20.59 21.98 -27.83
CA TYR A 433 -21.13 20.69 -27.42
C TYR A 433 -22.51 20.84 -26.81
N LYS A 434 -23.38 19.86 -27.05
CA LYS A 434 -24.67 19.75 -26.37
C LYS A 434 -24.43 19.60 -24.88
N THR A 435 -25.09 20.44 -24.08
CA THR A 435 -25.03 20.39 -22.61
C THR A 435 -26.40 20.15 -22.00
N VAL A 436 -26.43 19.54 -20.82
CA VAL A 436 -27.62 19.39 -19.97
C VAL A 436 -27.38 20.05 -18.61
N LYS A 437 -28.47 20.46 -17.96
CA LYS A 437 -28.43 20.94 -16.58
C LYS A 437 -28.82 19.81 -15.65
N VAL A 438 -27.94 19.50 -14.70
CA VAL A 438 -28.16 18.45 -13.70
C VAL A 438 -28.33 19.07 -12.32
N GLN A 439 -29.21 18.48 -11.52
CA GLN A 439 -29.37 18.84 -10.12
C GLN A 439 -28.36 18.06 -9.29
N ILE A 440 -27.62 18.72 -8.41
CA ILE A 440 -26.65 18.10 -7.50
C ILE A 440 -27.30 17.89 -6.13
N LYS A 441 -26.92 16.81 -5.45
CA LYS A 441 -27.34 16.50 -4.08
C LYS A 441 -26.92 17.63 -3.12
N ASP A 442 -27.77 17.89 -2.14
CA ASP A 442 -27.47 18.83 -1.06
C ASP A 442 -26.38 18.24 -0.15
N GLY A 443 -25.31 19.00 0.13
CA GLY A 443 -24.24 18.61 1.06
C GLY A 443 -22.82 18.77 0.54
N VAL A 444 -22.55 18.44 -0.74
CA VAL A 444 -21.23 18.65 -1.37
C VAL A 444 -21.16 20.03 -2.00
N ALA A 445 -21.82 20.21 -3.16
CA ALA A 445 -21.91 21.49 -3.86
C ALA A 445 -23.34 22.07 -3.80
N GLY A 446 -24.36 21.19 -3.82
CA GLY A 446 -25.75 21.59 -3.99
C GLY A 446 -26.01 22.29 -5.34
N GLY A 447 -27.25 22.72 -5.56
CA GLY A 447 -27.60 23.54 -6.71
C GLY A 447 -27.57 22.79 -8.06
N GLN A 448 -27.39 23.55 -9.15
CA GLN A 448 -27.40 23.04 -10.52
C GLN A 448 -26.05 23.22 -11.19
N ALA A 449 -25.61 22.21 -11.93
CA ALA A 449 -24.42 22.28 -12.77
C ALA A 449 -24.80 22.08 -14.24
N THR A 450 -24.09 22.76 -15.14
CA THR A 450 -24.18 22.48 -16.58
C THR A 450 -23.06 21.51 -16.94
N VAL A 451 -23.39 20.39 -17.59
CA VAL A 451 -22.42 19.35 -17.99
C VAL A 451 -22.63 19.00 -19.46
N VAL A 452 -21.60 18.46 -20.13
CA VAL A 452 -21.74 17.93 -21.49
C VAL A 452 -22.70 16.74 -21.47
N ALA A 453 -23.63 16.71 -22.43
CA ALA A 453 -24.65 15.67 -22.55
C ALA A 453 -24.04 14.35 -23.01
N GLU A 454 -24.72 13.24 -22.72
CA GLU A 454 -24.34 11.88 -23.13
C GLU A 454 -23.99 11.80 -24.63
N GLU A 455 -24.74 12.50 -25.50
CA GLU A 455 -24.54 12.38 -26.95
C GLU A 455 -23.23 13.00 -27.45
N ASP A 456 -22.65 13.94 -26.69
CA ASP A 456 -21.47 14.70 -27.09
C ASP A 456 -20.23 14.45 -26.21
N VAL A 457 -20.37 13.76 -25.06
CA VAL A 457 -19.25 13.56 -24.12
C VAL A 457 -18.06 12.82 -24.76
N GLY A 458 -18.33 11.84 -25.64
CA GLY A 458 -17.29 11.15 -26.40
C GLY A 458 -16.52 12.05 -27.36
N ARG A 459 -17.22 12.98 -28.05
CA ARG A 459 -16.63 13.99 -28.95
C ARG A 459 -15.83 15.00 -28.15
N PHE A 460 -16.39 15.49 -27.04
CA PHE A 460 -15.75 16.40 -26.10
C PHE A 460 -14.40 15.88 -25.59
N TYR A 461 -14.34 14.66 -25.06
CA TYR A 461 -13.09 14.07 -24.56
C TYR A 461 -12.07 13.83 -25.67
N LYS A 462 -12.53 13.43 -26.86
CA LYS A 462 -11.65 13.24 -28.02
C LYS A 462 -10.98 14.55 -28.44
N ASP A 463 -11.75 15.63 -28.52
CA ASP A 463 -11.24 16.93 -28.92
C ASP A 463 -10.37 17.56 -27.82
N PHE A 464 -10.78 17.44 -26.55
CA PHE A 464 -10.02 17.95 -25.42
C PHE A 464 -8.64 17.28 -25.31
N TYR A 465 -8.59 15.95 -25.33
CA TYR A 465 -7.31 15.25 -25.24
C TYR A 465 -6.49 15.37 -26.53
N GLY A 466 -7.14 15.54 -27.68
CA GLY A 466 -6.48 15.95 -28.91
C GLY A 466 -5.78 17.31 -28.78
N PHE A 467 -6.45 18.30 -28.19
CA PHE A 467 -5.87 19.61 -27.88
C PHE A 467 -4.66 19.46 -26.94
N LEU A 468 -4.82 18.77 -25.81
CA LEU A 468 -3.74 18.54 -24.84
C LEU A 468 -2.53 17.88 -25.49
N SER A 469 -2.75 16.81 -26.25
CA SER A 469 -1.70 16.12 -26.99
C SER A 469 -0.99 17.04 -27.99
N SER A 470 -1.74 17.90 -28.69
CA SER A 470 -1.18 18.89 -29.63
C SER A 470 -0.38 20.01 -28.95
N ALA A 471 -0.63 20.25 -27.66
CA ALA A 471 0.12 21.15 -26.79
C ALA A 471 1.37 20.50 -26.17
N GLY A 472 1.57 19.19 -26.35
CA GLY A 472 2.71 18.44 -25.81
C GLY A 472 2.47 17.81 -24.43
N ILE A 473 1.24 17.86 -23.93
CA ILE A 473 0.79 17.10 -22.75
C ILE A 473 0.65 15.64 -23.16
N ASP A 474 1.14 14.73 -22.32
CA ASP A 474 1.12 13.29 -22.59
C ASP A 474 0.50 12.45 -21.48
N SER A 475 -0.03 13.10 -20.44
CA SER A 475 -0.75 12.45 -19.35
C SER A 475 -1.78 13.39 -18.71
N VAL A 476 -2.67 12.84 -17.87
CA VAL A 476 -3.69 13.62 -17.14
C VAL A 476 -3.88 13.11 -15.71
N LYS A 477 -4.19 14.02 -14.78
CA LYS A 477 -4.79 13.69 -13.49
C LYS A 477 -6.27 14.09 -13.55
N THR A 478 -7.15 13.10 -13.58
CA THR A 478 -8.60 13.33 -13.70
C THR A 478 -9.27 13.17 -12.37
N ASP A 479 -9.82 14.27 -11.89
CA ASP A 479 -10.32 14.43 -10.53
C ASP A 479 -11.85 14.57 -10.49
N SER A 480 -12.37 14.70 -9.28
CA SER A 480 -13.80 14.87 -9.00
C SER A 480 -14.69 13.82 -9.67
N GLN A 481 -14.18 12.61 -9.94
CA GLN A 481 -14.94 11.60 -10.68
C GLN A 481 -16.22 11.18 -9.96
N PHE A 482 -16.19 11.19 -8.63
CA PHE A 482 -17.34 10.99 -7.76
C PHE A 482 -18.52 11.94 -8.03
N PHE A 483 -18.31 13.08 -8.67
CA PHE A 483 -19.36 14.05 -8.96
C PHE A 483 -20.53 13.42 -9.72
N LEU A 484 -20.25 12.42 -10.57
CA LEU A 484 -21.28 11.70 -11.31
C LEU A 484 -22.27 10.97 -10.38
N ASP A 485 -21.82 10.50 -9.20
CA ASP A 485 -22.67 9.91 -8.16
C ASP A 485 -23.36 10.99 -7.29
N GLU A 486 -22.86 12.22 -7.29
CA GLU A 486 -23.49 13.36 -6.61
C GLU A 486 -24.67 13.99 -7.39
N ILE A 487 -24.90 13.55 -8.62
CA ILE A 487 -26.08 13.93 -9.39
C ILE A 487 -27.34 13.38 -8.68
N LYS A 488 -28.35 14.22 -8.49
CA LYS A 488 -29.53 13.94 -7.64
C LYS A 488 -30.54 13.02 -8.31
N HIS A 489 -30.76 13.14 -9.62
CA HIS A 489 -31.83 12.42 -10.30
C HIS A 489 -31.33 11.12 -10.96
N PRO A 490 -32.10 10.01 -10.86
CA PRO A 490 -31.73 8.72 -11.43
C PRO A 490 -31.62 8.76 -12.97
N TYR A 491 -32.45 9.58 -13.63
CA TYR A 491 -32.35 9.81 -15.07
C TYR A 491 -30.96 10.28 -15.48
N ASP A 492 -30.47 11.36 -14.86
CA ASP A 492 -29.17 11.92 -15.22
C ASP A 492 -28.02 10.95 -14.87
N ARG A 493 -28.09 10.27 -13.71
CA ARG A 493 -27.06 9.30 -13.30
C ARG A 493 -26.87 8.16 -14.29
N ARG A 494 -27.95 7.45 -14.66
CA ARG A 494 -27.86 6.28 -15.58
C ARG A 494 -27.37 6.65 -16.98
N HIS A 495 -27.59 7.89 -17.41
CA HIS A 495 -27.17 8.38 -18.72
C HIS A 495 -25.74 8.95 -18.72
N LEU A 496 -25.28 9.52 -17.60
CA LEU A 496 -24.01 10.25 -17.55
C LEU A 496 -22.87 9.45 -16.92
N ILE A 497 -23.11 8.59 -15.92
CA ILE A 497 -22.03 7.89 -15.21
C ILE A 497 -21.18 7.05 -16.17
N GLN A 498 -21.81 6.10 -16.88
CA GLN A 498 -21.08 5.22 -17.80
C GLN A 498 -20.54 6.01 -19.00
N ALA A 499 -21.33 6.93 -19.57
CA ALA A 499 -20.92 7.71 -20.73
C ALA A 499 -19.65 8.55 -20.48
N TYR A 500 -19.54 9.21 -19.32
CA TYR A 500 -18.32 9.93 -18.95
C TYR A 500 -17.15 8.99 -18.67
N GLN A 501 -17.38 7.89 -17.95
CA GLN A 501 -16.34 6.92 -17.61
C GLN A 501 -15.76 6.24 -18.86
N ASP A 502 -16.60 5.85 -19.81
CA ASP A 502 -16.18 5.24 -21.07
C ASP A 502 -15.47 6.25 -21.96
N ALA A 503 -16.01 7.46 -22.11
CA ALA A 503 -15.38 8.53 -22.88
C ALA A 503 -13.98 8.88 -22.33
N TRP A 504 -13.85 8.97 -21.00
CA TRP A 504 -12.57 9.19 -20.33
C TRP A 504 -11.60 8.03 -20.57
N ASN A 505 -12.02 6.79 -20.29
CA ASN A 505 -11.22 5.58 -20.45
C ASN A 505 -10.69 5.43 -21.88
N ILE A 506 -11.56 5.56 -22.88
CA ILE A 506 -11.21 5.43 -24.29
C ILE A 506 -10.17 6.49 -24.70
N ASN A 507 -10.40 7.75 -24.34
CA ASN A 507 -9.56 8.83 -24.82
C ASN A 507 -8.22 8.90 -24.06
N GLN A 508 -8.16 8.56 -22.77
CA GLN A 508 -6.88 8.51 -22.07
C GLN A 508 -5.97 7.40 -22.63
N LEU A 509 -6.55 6.26 -23.04
CA LEU A 509 -5.80 5.20 -23.73
C LEU A 509 -5.30 5.66 -25.10
N ARG A 510 -6.16 6.32 -25.88
CA ARG A 510 -5.87 6.79 -27.24
C ARG A 510 -4.77 7.85 -27.29
N PHE A 511 -4.84 8.86 -26.43
CA PHE A 511 -3.95 10.02 -26.50
C PHE A 511 -2.74 9.91 -25.59
N PHE A 512 -2.87 9.20 -24.46
CA PHE A 512 -1.86 9.17 -23.40
C PHE A 512 -1.31 7.77 -23.12
N SER A 513 -1.76 6.73 -23.85
CA SER A 513 -1.29 5.35 -23.69
C SER A 513 -1.38 4.85 -22.24
N ALA A 514 -2.50 5.11 -21.54
CA ALA A 514 -2.69 4.76 -20.12
C ALA A 514 -1.91 5.60 -19.10
N LYS A 515 -1.21 6.67 -19.51
CA LYS A 515 -0.59 7.62 -18.59
C LYS A 515 -1.66 8.55 -18.01
N ALA A 516 -2.41 8.06 -17.04
CA ALA A 516 -3.42 8.83 -16.32
C ALA A 516 -3.40 8.53 -14.82
N ILE A 517 -3.90 9.48 -14.03
CA ILE A 517 -4.19 9.32 -12.60
C ILE A 517 -5.71 9.48 -12.42
N SER A 518 -6.35 8.42 -11.94
CA SER A 518 -7.75 8.40 -11.54
C SER A 518 -7.86 8.92 -10.11
N CYS A 519 -8.40 10.13 -9.94
CA CYS A 519 -8.52 10.81 -8.65
C CYS A 519 -9.99 10.98 -8.24
N MET A 520 -10.25 10.95 -6.93
CA MET A 520 -11.59 11.02 -6.33
C MET A 520 -12.60 10.06 -6.98
N SER A 521 -12.17 8.82 -7.21
CA SER A 521 -12.88 7.83 -8.03
C SER A 521 -13.17 6.52 -7.30
N GLN A 522 -13.17 6.51 -5.96
CA GLN A 522 -13.50 5.32 -5.17
C GLN A 522 -15.01 5.16 -4.92
N THR A 523 -15.84 5.76 -5.78
CA THR A 523 -17.28 5.51 -5.84
C THR A 523 -17.52 4.07 -6.30
N PRO A 524 -18.42 3.29 -5.66
CA PRO A 524 -18.61 1.87 -5.98
C PRO A 524 -18.91 1.61 -7.46
N GLN A 525 -19.79 2.39 -8.07
CA GLN A 525 -20.14 2.23 -9.49
C GLN A 525 -18.91 2.41 -10.40
N ILE A 526 -18.00 3.34 -10.08
CA ILE A 526 -16.75 3.54 -10.83
C ILE A 526 -15.75 2.42 -10.57
N ILE A 527 -15.65 1.94 -9.32
CA ILE A 527 -14.75 0.83 -8.95
C ILE A 527 -15.07 -0.40 -9.80
N PHE A 528 -16.32 -0.82 -9.83
CA PHE A 528 -16.70 -2.05 -10.54
C PHE A 528 -16.72 -1.90 -12.06
N HIS A 529 -17.02 -0.70 -12.58
CA HIS A 529 -17.05 -0.41 -14.03
C HIS A 529 -15.66 -0.14 -14.64
N SER A 530 -14.88 0.76 -14.03
CA SER A 530 -13.63 1.25 -14.62
C SER A 530 -12.38 0.60 -14.05
N GLN A 531 -12.40 0.18 -12.79
CA GLN A 531 -11.18 -0.17 -12.06
C GLN A 531 -11.06 -1.67 -11.78
N LEU A 532 -12.17 -2.40 -11.68
CA LEU A 532 -12.14 -3.84 -11.52
C LEU A 532 -11.68 -4.52 -12.81
N PRO A 533 -12.26 -4.30 -14.01
CA PRO A 533 -11.94 -5.08 -15.22
C PRO A 533 -10.46 -5.07 -15.60
N SER A 534 -9.94 -6.23 -16.03
CA SER A 534 -8.52 -6.47 -16.35
C SER A 534 -8.21 -6.53 -17.85
N ASN A 535 -9.14 -6.06 -18.69
CA ASN A 535 -9.03 -6.01 -20.15
C ASN A 535 -8.23 -4.80 -20.66
N LYS A 536 -7.80 -3.89 -19.77
CA LYS A 536 -7.06 -2.66 -20.07
C LYS A 536 -5.77 -2.53 -19.24
N PRO A 537 -4.79 -1.69 -19.65
CA PRO A 537 -3.61 -1.42 -18.83
C PRO A 537 -3.98 -0.81 -17.47
N LYS A 538 -3.15 -1.07 -16.44
CA LYS A 538 -3.32 -0.47 -15.12
C LYS A 538 -3.20 1.05 -15.19
N VAL A 539 -4.11 1.74 -14.51
CA VAL A 539 -4.08 3.20 -14.31
C VAL A 539 -3.73 3.48 -12.86
N LEU A 540 -3.09 4.61 -12.59
CA LEU A 540 -2.84 5.05 -11.22
C LEU A 540 -4.17 5.46 -10.58
N LEU A 541 -4.41 5.07 -9.32
CA LEU A 541 -5.62 5.41 -8.60
C LEU A 541 -5.24 6.05 -7.27
N ARG A 542 -5.62 7.31 -7.05
CA ARG A 542 -5.51 7.95 -5.73
C ARG A 542 -6.28 7.11 -4.71
N ASN A 543 -5.56 6.59 -3.73
CA ASN A 543 -6.02 5.53 -2.85
C ASN A 543 -6.53 6.05 -1.50
N SER A 544 -6.46 7.36 -1.27
CA SER A 544 -6.99 8.08 -0.11
C SER A 544 -7.33 9.53 -0.44
N ASP A 545 -7.87 10.21 0.57
CA ASP A 545 -7.95 11.67 0.62
C ASP A 545 -6.57 12.35 0.54
N ASP A 546 -6.57 13.67 0.36
CA ASP A 546 -5.37 14.49 0.16
C ASP A 546 -4.38 14.44 1.34
N PHE A 547 -3.10 14.63 1.02
CA PHE A 547 -2.09 15.03 1.98
C PHE A 547 -2.28 16.51 2.37
N PHE A 548 -2.69 16.75 3.61
CA PHE A 548 -2.86 18.09 4.19
C PHE A 548 -1.64 18.50 5.04
N PRO A 549 -0.68 19.28 4.51
CA PRO A 549 0.56 19.62 5.22
C PRO A 549 0.30 20.32 6.57
N GLU A 550 -0.74 21.14 6.63
CA GLU A 550 -1.03 21.98 7.80
C GLU A 550 -1.95 21.28 8.84
N VAL A 551 -2.30 20.01 8.66
CA VAL A 551 -3.20 19.27 9.55
C VAL A 551 -2.45 18.09 10.19
N PRO A 552 -1.78 18.28 11.35
CA PRO A 552 -0.91 17.25 11.95
C PRO A 552 -1.58 15.89 12.20
N SER A 553 -2.86 15.89 12.59
CA SER A 553 -3.62 14.66 12.83
C SER A 553 -3.92 13.85 11.56
N SER A 554 -3.80 14.48 10.38
CA SER A 554 -4.06 13.80 9.10
C SER A 554 -2.91 12.87 8.70
N HIS A 555 -1.66 13.13 9.09
CA HIS A 555 -0.50 12.36 8.59
C HIS A 555 -0.51 10.88 9.02
N PRO A 556 -0.73 10.53 10.31
CA PRO A 556 -0.86 9.13 10.70
C PRO A 556 -2.07 8.46 10.04
N TRP A 557 -3.20 9.17 9.99
CA TRP A 557 -4.43 8.70 9.34
C TRP A 557 -4.22 8.40 7.86
N HIS A 558 -3.46 9.23 7.15
CA HIS A 558 -3.16 9.08 5.73
C HIS A 558 -2.48 7.74 5.42
N ILE A 559 -1.42 7.41 6.17
CA ILE A 559 -0.68 6.15 5.99
C ILE A 559 -1.54 4.96 6.41
N PHE A 560 -2.27 5.08 7.52
CA PHE A 560 -3.20 4.04 7.98
C PHE A 560 -4.30 3.74 6.95
N CYS A 561 -4.96 4.78 6.45
CA CYS A 561 -6.05 4.69 5.48
C CYS A 561 -5.56 4.04 4.18
N ASN A 562 -4.45 4.51 3.62
CA ASN A 562 -3.88 3.93 2.41
C ASN A 562 -3.54 2.45 2.57
N ALA A 563 -2.85 2.07 3.64
CA ALA A 563 -2.46 0.69 3.89
C ALA A 563 -3.66 -0.25 4.02
N HIS A 564 -4.77 0.21 4.62
CA HIS A 564 -5.98 -0.60 4.77
C HIS A 564 -6.83 -0.62 3.49
N ASN A 565 -6.94 0.50 2.77
CA ASN A 565 -7.61 0.53 1.47
C ASN A 565 -6.96 -0.45 0.49
N SER A 566 -5.62 -0.60 0.54
CA SER A 566 -4.87 -1.58 -0.23
C SER A 566 -5.26 -3.05 0.02
N ILE A 567 -5.92 -3.38 1.13
CA ILE A 567 -6.46 -4.74 1.34
C ILE A 567 -7.48 -5.07 0.23
N PHE A 568 -8.25 -4.07 -0.21
CA PHE A 568 -9.22 -4.19 -1.30
C PHE A 568 -8.62 -3.77 -2.65
N THR A 569 -7.97 -2.59 -2.72
CA THR A 569 -7.57 -1.99 -4.00
C THR A 569 -6.46 -2.75 -4.72
N GLN A 570 -5.69 -3.61 -4.04
CA GLN A 570 -4.73 -4.52 -4.68
C GLN A 570 -5.37 -5.48 -5.71
N TYR A 571 -6.67 -5.78 -5.55
CA TYR A 571 -7.41 -6.70 -6.43
C TYR A 571 -8.08 -6.00 -7.62
N LEU A 572 -7.96 -4.67 -7.69
CA LEU A 572 -8.38 -3.87 -8.83
C LEU A 572 -7.26 -3.82 -9.88
N ASN A 573 -7.63 -3.50 -11.12
CA ASN A 573 -6.71 -3.30 -12.23
C ASN A 573 -6.09 -1.89 -12.22
N ILE A 574 -5.48 -1.52 -11.10
CA ILE A 574 -4.89 -0.20 -10.85
C ILE A 574 -3.53 -0.33 -10.19
N LEU A 575 -2.83 0.80 -10.05
CA LEU A 575 -1.71 0.96 -9.12
C LEU A 575 -2.11 2.00 -8.05
N PRO A 576 -2.13 1.65 -6.74
CA PRO A 576 -2.52 2.60 -5.70
C PRO A 576 -1.52 3.76 -5.60
N ASP A 577 -2.02 4.97 -5.71
CA ASP A 577 -1.31 6.22 -5.51
C ASP A 577 -1.59 6.75 -4.10
N TRP A 578 -0.55 6.82 -3.28
CA TRP A 578 -0.62 7.28 -1.88
C TRP A 578 -0.53 8.80 -1.74
N ASP A 579 -0.70 9.52 -2.84
CA ASP A 579 -0.72 10.97 -2.95
C ASP A 579 0.65 11.66 -2.77
N MET A 580 0.73 12.90 -3.25
CA MET A 580 1.93 13.72 -3.11
C MET A 580 2.27 14.00 -1.63
N PHE A 581 3.49 14.45 -1.35
CA PHE A 581 3.88 14.95 -0.03
C PHE A 581 5.04 15.94 -0.11
N GLN A 582 5.32 16.63 0.99
CA GLN A 582 6.48 17.54 1.10
C GLN A 582 7.67 16.84 1.79
N THR A 583 8.83 16.92 1.17
CA THR A 583 10.08 16.31 1.64
C THR A 583 10.79 17.16 2.69
N SER A 584 10.43 18.43 2.81
CA SER A 584 10.86 19.34 3.88
C SER A 584 9.68 19.62 4.82
N HIS A 585 9.35 18.63 5.65
CA HIS A 585 8.22 18.67 6.59
C HIS A 585 8.51 17.81 7.83
N ASP A 586 7.86 18.08 8.96
CA ASP A 586 8.01 17.32 10.22
C ASP A 586 7.69 15.83 10.07
N TYR A 587 6.77 15.49 9.17
CA TYR A 587 6.38 14.11 8.82
C TYR A 587 7.03 13.64 7.51
N ALA A 588 8.01 14.35 6.95
CA ALA A 588 8.54 14.04 5.63
C ALA A 588 9.09 12.61 5.53
N ALA A 589 9.95 12.20 6.46
CA ALA A 589 10.53 10.86 6.44
C ALA A 589 9.47 9.76 6.70
N PHE A 590 8.47 10.05 7.54
CA PHE A 590 7.31 9.16 7.77
C PHE A 590 6.52 8.93 6.48
N HIS A 591 6.22 9.99 5.73
CA HIS A 591 5.56 9.89 4.43
C HIS A 591 6.45 9.26 3.36
N GLY A 592 7.73 9.62 3.29
CA GLY A 592 8.68 9.05 2.33
C GLY A 592 8.83 7.55 2.48
N ALA A 593 8.95 7.06 3.72
CA ALA A 593 8.95 5.62 4.02
C ALA A 593 7.64 4.95 3.60
N GLY A 594 6.49 5.57 3.91
CA GLY A 594 5.18 5.08 3.48
C GLY A 594 5.05 4.95 1.96
N ARG A 595 5.50 5.95 1.20
CA ARG A 595 5.49 5.91 -0.27
C ARG A 595 6.46 4.86 -0.82
N CYS A 596 7.63 4.66 -0.21
CA CYS A 596 8.56 3.61 -0.65
C CYS A 596 7.98 2.20 -0.49
N VAL A 597 7.27 1.92 0.61
CA VAL A 597 6.65 0.59 0.84
C VAL A 597 5.27 0.43 0.19
N SER A 598 4.72 1.49 -0.40
CA SER A 598 3.37 1.47 -1.00
C SER A 598 3.24 0.53 -2.21
N GLY A 599 4.34 0.22 -2.89
CA GLY A 599 4.32 -0.44 -4.19
C GLY A 599 3.76 0.43 -5.33
N GLY A 600 3.48 1.71 -5.05
CA GLY A 600 2.95 2.72 -5.96
C GLY A 600 3.96 3.83 -6.31
N PRO A 601 3.52 4.90 -6.97
CA PRO A 601 4.37 6.00 -7.39
C PRO A 601 4.78 6.93 -6.23
N ILE A 602 5.80 7.78 -6.44
CA ILE A 602 6.21 8.82 -5.48
C ILE A 602 6.22 10.19 -6.15
N TYR A 603 5.37 11.09 -5.66
CA TYR A 603 5.33 12.48 -6.10
C TYR A 603 5.63 13.42 -4.94
N ILE A 604 6.46 14.42 -5.20
CA ILE A 604 6.77 15.47 -4.24
C ILE A 604 6.04 16.77 -4.62
N THR A 605 5.73 17.61 -3.63
CA THR A 605 5.06 18.91 -3.83
C THR A 605 5.74 19.99 -2.98
N ASP A 606 7.07 19.95 -3.00
CA ASP A 606 7.91 20.85 -2.22
C ASP A 606 7.70 22.31 -2.61
N VAL A 607 7.72 23.18 -1.61
CA VAL A 607 7.86 24.62 -1.84
C VAL A 607 9.25 24.88 -2.44
N PRO A 608 9.39 25.70 -3.50
CA PRO A 608 10.70 26.02 -4.08
C PRO A 608 11.69 26.50 -3.01
N GLY A 609 12.90 25.95 -3.05
CA GLY A 609 13.97 26.19 -2.06
C GLY A 609 13.88 25.37 -0.78
N LYS A 610 12.81 24.56 -0.58
CA LYS A 610 12.63 23.70 0.60
C LYS A 610 12.58 22.22 0.20
N HIS A 611 13.74 21.66 -0.10
CA HIS A 611 13.88 20.27 -0.54
C HIS A 611 14.63 19.43 0.48
N GLY A 612 14.05 18.31 0.90
CA GLY A 612 14.68 17.30 1.74
C GLY A 612 15.60 16.40 0.92
N ILE A 613 16.79 16.90 0.53
CA ILE A 613 17.73 16.20 -0.37
C ILE A 613 18.08 14.80 0.13
N ASP A 614 18.42 14.68 1.41
CA ASP A 614 18.78 13.39 2.02
C ASP A 614 17.63 12.38 1.93
N LEU A 615 16.40 12.83 2.17
CA LEU A 615 15.22 11.99 2.05
C LEU A 615 14.96 11.58 0.60
N ILE A 616 15.01 12.52 -0.34
CA ILE A 616 14.86 12.23 -1.79
C ILE A 616 15.89 11.19 -2.23
N SER A 617 17.14 11.32 -1.76
CA SER A 617 18.22 10.38 -2.07
C SER A 617 17.98 8.97 -1.51
N GLN A 618 17.19 8.80 -0.45
CA GLN A 618 16.84 7.49 0.09
C GLN A 618 15.69 6.81 -0.68
N MET A 619 14.80 7.60 -1.29
CA MET A 619 13.66 7.10 -2.06
C MET A 619 14.00 6.82 -3.54
N THR A 620 15.06 7.47 -4.04
CA THR A 620 15.39 7.50 -5.47
C THR A 620 16.84 7.13 -5.75
N GLY A 621 17.13 6.79 -7.00
CA GLY A 621 18.50 6.60 -7.49
C GLY A 621 18.63 7.00 -8.96
N ASN A 622 19.85 7.31 -9.37
CA ASN A 622 20.13 7.62 -10.76
C ASN A 622 20.44 6.34 -11.53
N THR A 623 19.77 6.16 -12.66
CA THR A 623 20.13 5.16 -13.66
C THR A 623 21.48 5.50 -14.29
N PRO A 624 22.16 4.56 -14.95
CA PRO A 624 23.38 4.83 -15.71
C PRO A 624 23.27 5.96 -16.74
N ARG A 625 22.07 6.22 -17.26
CA ARG A 625 21.77 7.33 -18.19
C ARG A 625 21.48 8.67 -17.50
N GLY A 626 21.44 8.71 -16.17
CA GLY A 626 21.24 9.93 -15.39
C GLY A 626 19.79 10.28 -15.09
N ASP A 627 18.83 9.42 -15.46
CA ASP A 627 17.43 9.57 -15.06
C ASP A 627 17.25 9.19 -13.58
N THR A 628 16.51 9.99 -12.82
CA THR A 628 16.15 9.67 -11.43
C THR A 628 14.88 8.83 -11.39
N VAL A 629 15.00 7.64 -10.80
CA VAL A 629 13.89 6.68 -10.65
C VAL A 629 13.69 6.33 -9.17
N ILE A 630 12.47 5.96 -8.83
CA ILE A 630 12.11 5.42 -7.51
C ILE A 630 12.41 3.91 -7.48
N LEU A 631 12.56 3.36 -6.27
CA LEU A 631 12.74 1.92 -6.06
C LEU A 631 11.44 1.27 -5.59
N ARG A 632 10.48 1.17 -6.51
CA ARG A 632 9.14 0.65 -6.22
C ARG A 632 9.15 -0.88 -6.05
N PRO A 633 8.61 -1.41 -4.94
CA PRO A 633 8.36 -2.83 -4.78
C PRO A 633 7.43 -3.44 -5.85
N HIS A 634 7.47 -4.76 -6.01
CA HIS A 634 6.68 -5.43 -7.06
C HIS A 634 5.21 -5.64 -6.67
N THR A 635 4.90 -5.73 -5.38
CA THR A 635 3.54 -5.89 -4.88
C THR A 635 3.03 -4.62 -4.19
N VAL A 636 1.71 -4.45 -4.17
CA VAL A 636 1.06 -3.34 -3.46
C VAL A 636 1.32 -3.46 -1.96
N GLY A 637 1.73 -2.36 -1.35
CA GLY A 637 1.86 -2.20 0.09
C GLY A 637 0.50 -2.20 0.79
N LYS A 638 0.29 -3.11 1.73
CA LYS A 638 -0.98 -3.25 2.48
C LYS A 638 -0.75 -3.53 3.97
N SER A 639 -1.74 -3.21 4.79
CA SER A 639 -1.74 -3.55 6.21
C SER A 639 -1.71 -5.06 6.41
N THR A 640 -0.89 -5.56 7.35
CA THR A 640 -0.91 -6.97 7.78
C THR A 640 -1.99 -7.26 8.83
N SER A 641 -2.64 -6.22 9.35
CA SER A 641 -3.49 -6.31 10.54
C SER A 641 -4.79 -5.54 10.34
N ALA A 642 -5.64 -6.04 9.45
CA ALA A 642 -6.89 -5.38 9.04
C ALA A 642 -7.82 -5.01 10.21
N TYR A 643 -7.84 -5.84 11.26
CA TYR A 643 -8.76 -5.76 12.38
C TYR A 643 -8.31 -4.85 13.53
N ASN A 644 -7.12 -4.24 13.44
CA ASN A 644 -6.70 -3.24 14.41
C ASN A 644 -7.29 -1.88 14.03
N ALA A 645 -7.94 -1.22 14.98
CA ALA A 645 -8.49 0.11 14.80
C ALA A 645 -7.38 1.18 14.77
N PHE A 646 -7.69 2.36 14.25
CA PHE A 646 -6.73 3.47 14.17
C PHE A 646 -6.22 3.92 15.57
N ASP A 647 -7.08 3.87 16.58
CA ASP A 647 -6.75 4.28 17.94
C ASP A 647 -6.19 3.13 18.80
N ASP A 648 -6.07 1.91 18.26
CA ASP A 648 -5.43 0.82 18.98
C ASP A 648 -3.93 1.15 19.21
N PRO A 649 -3.36 0.87 20.40
CA PRO A 649 -1.99 1.24 20.74
C PRO A 649 -0.95 0.28 20.14
N VAL A 650 -0.96 0.14 18.83
CA VAL A 650 -0.16 -0.84 18.07
C VAL A 650 0.59 -0.16 16.93
N LEU A 651 1.73 -0.70 16.55
CA LEU A 651 2.43 -0.20 15.36
C LEU A 651 1.72 -0.68 14.10
N LEU A 652 1.52 0.23 13.15
CA LEU A 652 1.02 -0.12 11.82
C LEU A 652 2.14 -0.81 11.04
N LYS A 653 1.83 -1.98 10.49
CA LYS A 653 2.73 -2.80 9.68
C LYS A 653 2.20 -2.87 8.25
N VAL A 654 3.02 -2.40 7.30
CA VAL A 654 2.73 -2.40 5.87
C VAL A 654 3.66 -3.38 5.19
N THR A 655 3.10 -4.46 4.64
CA THR A 655 3.87 -5.49 3.93
C THR A 655 3.89 -5.24 2.43
N THR A 656 5.02 -5.49 1.81
CA THR A 656 5.22 -5.54 0.35
C THR A 656 6.36 -6.51 0.02
N TYR A 657 6.54 -6.85 -1.25
CA TYR A 657 7.45 -7.88 -1.70
C TYR A 657 8.24 -7.47 -2.95
N VAL A 658 9.51 -7.86 -2.99
CA VAL A 658 10.42 -7.66 -4.13
C VAL A 658 10.94 -9.01 -4.59
N GLY A 659 11.01 -9.23 -5.90
CA GLY A 659 11.49 -10.47 -6.50
C GLY A 659 10.40 -11.54 -6.67
N ARG A 660 10.82 -12.81 -6.82
CA ARG A 660 9.95 -13.97 -7.07
C ARG A 660 9.50 -14.60 -5.76
N ALA A 661 8.29 -15.17 -5.74
CA ALA A 661 7.78 -15.87 -4.57
C ALA A 661 8.82 -16.85 -3.97
N HIS A 662 8.89 -16.90 -2.64
CA HIS A 662 9.80 -17.73 -1.82
C HIS A 662 11.31 -17.46 -1.96
N THR A 663 11.73 -16.61 -2.91
CA THR A 663 13.16 -16.35 -3.20
C THR A 663 13.51 -14.87 -3.25
N GLY A 664 12.49 -14.01 -3.22
CA GLY A 664 12.62 -12.57 -3.10
C GLY A 664 12.62 -12.09 -1.64
N THR A 665 12.59 -10.78 -1.49
CA THR A 665 12.68 -10.08 -0.21
C THR A 665 11.28 -9.63 0.23
N SER A 666 10.88 -10.05 1.44
CA SER A 666 9.72 -9.49 2.11
C SER A 666 10.11 -8.20 2.82
N VAL A 667 9.37 -7.12 2.59
CA VAL A 667 9.63 -5.79 3.14
C VAL A 667 8.47 -5.39 4.04
N LEU A 668 8.79 -4.94 5.24
CA LEU A 668 7.84 -4.53 6.27
C LEU A 668 8.13 -3.08 6.67
N GLY A 669 7.28 -2.15 6.25
CA GLY A 669 7.25 -0.80 6.79
C GLY A 669 6.52 -0.78 8.14
N VAL A 670 7.13 -0.21 9.17
CA VAL A 670 6.59 -0.13 10.52
C VAL A 670 6.43 1.33 10.88
N PHE A 671 5.22 1.74 11.28
CA PHE A 671 4.84 3.13 11.50
C PHE A 671 4.17 3.30 12.85
N ASN A 672 4.61 4.29 13.62
CA ASN A 672 3.88 4.70 14.81
C ASN A 672 2.81 5.73 14.45
N CYS A 673 1.59 5.25 14.28
CA CYS A 673 0.43 6.10 14.01
C CYS A 673 -0.23 6.68 15.28
N THR A 674 0.32 6.38 16.46
CA THR A 674 -0.25 6.79 17.75
C THR A 674 0.40 8.07 18.28
N LYS A 675 -0.18 8.61 19.37
CA LYS A 675 0.30 9.81 20.06
C LYS A 675 1.25 9.51 21.23
N ARG A 676 1.85 8.32 21.25
CA ARG A 676 2.85 7.93 22.27
C ARG A 676 3.92 7.03 21.64
N PRO A 677 5.14 6.97 22.20
CA PRO A 677 6.12 5.98 21.78
C PRO A 677 5.59 4.56 21.99
N LEU A 678 5.90 3.67 21.05
CA LEU A 678 5.57 2.25 21.13
C LEU A 678 6.80 1.41 20.80
N ALA A 679 6.88 0.24 21.42
CA ALA A 679 7.95 -0.72 21.18
C ALA A 679 7.37 -2.12 20.92
N GLU A 680 7.91 -2.82 19.94
CA GLU A 680 7.50 -4.19 19.60
C GLU A 680 8.73 -5.08 19.31
N LEU A 681 8.57 -6.38 19.57
CA LEU A 681 9.49 -7.42 19.11
C LEU A 681 8.93 -8.02 17.81
N ILE A 682 9.63 -7.81 16.71
CA ILE A 682 9.21 -8.25 15.38
C ILE A 682 10.07 -9.45 14.95
N GLY A 683 9.44 -10.61 14.79
CA GLY A 683 10.04 -11.85 14.31
C GLY A 683 9.78 -12.08 12.82
N LEU A 684 10.37 -13.15 12.26
CA LEU A 684 10.19 -13.51 10.84
C LEU A 684 8.74 -13.88 10.51
N ASP A 685 7.96 -14.34 11.50
CA ASP A 685 6.53 -14.64 11.37
C ASP A 685 5.67 -13.41 11.02
N SER A 686 6.21 -12.20 11.16
CA SER A 686 5.57 -10.94 10.75
C SER A 686 5.77 -10.58 9.27
N PHE A 687 6.48 -11.41 8.49
CA PHE A 687 6.86 -11.14 7.10
C PHE A 687 6.16 -12.10 6.12
N PRO A 688 5.01 -11.70 5.54
CA PRO A 688 4.39 -12.45 4.45
C PRO A 688 5.36 -12.68 3.29
N GLY A 689 5.38 -13.90 2.74
CA GLY A 689 6.30 -14.34 1.71
C GLY A 689 7.63 -14.91 2.23
N ALA A 690 7.86 -14.90 3.55
CA ALA A 690 9.05 -15.45 4.21
C ALA A 690 8.76 -16.72 5.06
N GLU A 691 7.67 -17.43 4.76
CA GLU A 691 7.18 -18.57 5.56
C GLU A 691 8.11 -19.80 5.48
N LYS A 692 8.90 -19.91 4.40
CA LYS A 692 9.76 -21.06 4.11
C LYS A 692 11.17 -20.61 3.78
N GLY A 693 12.15 -21.25 4.43
CA GLY A 693 13.58 -20.99 4.22
C GLY A 693 14.25 -20.39 5.45
N ILE A 694 15.50 -19.98 5.26
CA ILE A 694 16.31 -19.30 6.27
C ILE A 694 16.52 -17.87 5.78
N TYR A 695 16.34 -16.90 6.68
CA TYR A 695 16.39 -15.48 6.36
C TYR A 695 17.29 -14.74 7.33
N VAL A 696 17.74 -13.56 6.91
CA VAL A 696 18.22 -12.50 7.79
C VAL A 696 17.31 -11.29 7.65
N ILE A 697 17.07 -10.58 8.75
CA ILE A 697 16.26 -9.36 8.74
C ILE A 697 17.21 -8.17 8.89
N ARG A 698 17.13 -7.19 8.00
CA ARG A 698 17.91 -5.96 8.06
C ARG A 698 17.02 -4.77 8.42
N SER A 699 17.47 -3.92 9.35
CA SER A 699 16.88 -2.60 9.59
C SER A 699 17.46 -1.58 8.63
N HIS A 700 16.60 -0.76 8.02
CA HIS A 700 17.03 0.35 7.18
C HIS A 700 17.69 1.44 8.01
N THR A 701 17.09 1.85 9.12
CA THR A 701 17.59 3.01 9.87
C THR A 701 18.90 2.76 10.62
N SER A 702 19.18 1.53 11.06
CA SER A 702 20.44 1.18 11.74
C SER A 702 21.47 0.49 10.84
N GLY A 703 21.03 -0.14 9.74
CA GLY A 703 21.86 -0.97 8.88
C GLY A 703 22.23 -2.34 9.47
N GLN A 704 21.86 -2.62 10.72
CA GLN A 704 22.16 -3.89 11.41
C GLN A 704 21.35 -5.04 10.82
N VAL A 705 21.92 -6.23 10.86
CA VAL A 705 21.35 -7.46 10.33
C VAL A 705 21.19 -8.50 11.44
N THR A 706 20.08 -9.23 11.45
CA THR A 706 19.89 -10.31 12.43
C THR A 706 20.79 -11.50 12.15
N LYS A 707 20.97 -12.37 13.15
CA LYS A 707 21.41 -13.75 12.89
C LYS A 707 20.40 -14.45 11.97
N ALA A 708 20.88 -15.48 11.27
CA ALA A 708 20.05 -16.33 10.43
C ALA A 708 18.92 -16.98 11.23
N THR A 709 17.68 -16.80 10.78
CA THR A 709 16.47 -17.28 11.43
C THR A 709 15.50 -17.95 10.44
N SER A 710 14.50 -18.66 10.96
CA SER A 710 13.39 -19.25 10.21
C SER A 710 12.11 -19.11 11.04
N VAL A 711 10.93 -19.30 10.45
CA VAL A 711 9.66 -19.19 11.19
C VAL A 711 9.55 -20.24 12.32
N GLU A 712 10.26 -21.36 12.20
CA GLU A 712 10.38 -22.38 13.25
C GLU A 712 11.29 -21.94 14.42
N LYS A 713 12.26 -21.06 14.16
CA LYS A 713 13.16 -20.48 15.15
C LYS A 713 12.53 -19.23 15.77
N THR A 714 11.92 -19.40 16.94
CA THR A 714 11.19 -18.33 17.65
C THR A 714 12.07 -17.54 18.63
N ASP A 715 13.37 -17.46 18.37
CA ASP A 715 14.40 -16.91 19.25
C ASP A 715 15.19 -15.74 18.62
N VAL A 716 14.77 -15.23 17.46
CA VAL A 716 15.42 -14.06 16.81
C VAL A 716 14.38 -12.99 16.52
N PHE A 717 14.57 -11.81 17.14
CA PHE A 717 13.71 -10.65 16.98
C PHE A 717 14.48 -9.39 16.59
N VAL A 718 13.79 -8.49 15.92
CA VAL A 718 14.15 -7.07 15.81
C VAL A 718 13.35 -6.30 16.85
N TYR A 719 14.04 -5.56 17.72
CA TYR A 719 13.39 -4.65 18.66
C TYR A 719 13.19 -3.30 17.98
N VAL A 720 11.93 -2.93 17.79
CA VAL A 720 11.54 -1.68 17.14
C VAL A 720 10.89 -0.78 18.17
N GLU A 721 11.60 0.26 18.59
CA GLU A 721 11.06 1.36 19.40
C GLU A 721 10.89 2.60 18.51
N LEU A 722 9.65 3.06 18.37
CA LEU A 722 9.32 4.21 17.53
C LEU A 722 8.71 5.32 18.39
N PRO A 723 9.27 6.55 18.39
CA PRO A 723 8.61 7.71 18.97
C PRO A 723 7.35 8.05 18.16
N GLU A 724 6.59 9.05 18.62
CA GLU A 724 5.56 9.66 17.77
C GLU A 724 6.16 10.05 16.41
N ARG A 725 5.41 9.84 15.33
CA ARG A 725 5.87 10.06 13.94
C ARG A 725 7.05 9.18 13.51
N GLY A 726 7.44 8.22 14.35
CA GLY A 726 8.52 7.27 14.08
C GLY A 726 8.13 6.26 13.02
N TRP A 727 9.13 5.81 12.27
CA TRP A 727 9.02 4.79 11.25
C TRP A 727 10.30 3.94 11.19
N GLU A 728 10.18 2.74 10.64
CA GLU A 728 11.28 1.84 10.28
C GLU A 728 10.89 1.04 9.03
N ILE A 729 11.87 0.57 8.26
CA ILE A 729 11.68 -0.44 7.22
C ILE A 729 12.57 -1.63 7.54
N LEU A 730 11.95 -2.78 7.74
CA LEU A 730 12.63 -4.05 7.91
C LEU A 730 12.52 -4.85 6.62
N SER A 731 13.60 -5.52 6.23
CA SER A 731 13.62 -6.38 5.04
C SER A 731 14.15 -7.76 5.39
N ALA A 732 13.35 -8.79 5.14
CA ALA A 732 13.73 -10.19 5.32
C ALA A 732 14.30 -10.75 4.00
N TYR A 733 15.60 -11.00 3.99
CA TYR A 733 16.34 -11.49 2.84
C TYR A 733 16.58 -13.00 2.94
N PRO A 734 16.21 -13.80 1.93
CA PRO A 734 16.44 -15.24 1.94
C PRO A 734 17.94 -15.54 1.81
N LEU A 735 18.45 -16.43 2.65
CA LEU A 735 19.83 -16.89 2.62
C LEU A 735 20.00 -18.07 1.66
N GLN A 736 21.07 -18.02 0.88
CA GLN A 736 21.53 -19.13 0.04
C GLN A 736 22.84 -19.66 0.59
N SER A 737 22.92 -20.96 0.84
CA SER A 737 24.12 -21.62 1.37
C SER A 737 24.85 -22.38 0.27
N PHE A 738 26.17 -22.24 0.27
CA PHE A 738 27.07 -22.87 -0.67
C PHE A 738 28.25 -23.51 0.05
N LYS A 739 28.90 -24.45 -0.63
CA LYS A 739 30.17 -25.03 -0.19
C LYS A 739 31.25 -24.69 -1.22
N LEU A 740 32.25 -23.93 -0.80
CA LEU A 740 33.37 -23.51 -1.62
C LEU A 740 34.28 -24.71 -1.93
N GLY A 741 34.70 -24.82 -3.18
CA GLY A 741 35.70 -25.78 -3.63
C GLY A 741 37.10 -25.19 -3.53
N ARG A 742 38.06 -25.98 -3.03
CA ARG A 742 39.46 -25.55 -2.88
C ARG A 742 40.37 -26.40 -3.74
N GLU A 743 41.03 -25.78 -4.72
CA GLU A 743 42.12 -26.43 -5.48
C GLU A 743 43.46 -26.41 -4.72
N GLN A 744 43.64 -25.46 -3.79
CA GLN A 744 44.81 -25.33 -2.92
C GLN A 744 44.39 -25.05 -1.46
N PRO A 745 45.23 -25.37 -0.45
CA PRO A 745 44.95 -25.02 0.94
C PRO A 745 44.80 -23.51 1.11
N ALA A 746 43.65 -23.06 1.61
CA ALA A 746 43.36 -21.67 1.94
C ALA A 746 42.78 -21.58 3.36
N GLU A 747 43.04 -20.49 4.07
CA GLU A 747 42.43 -20.20 5.38
C GLU A 747 40.96 -19.74 5.22
N GLY A 748 40.14 -19.94 6.26
CA GLY A 748 38.71 -19.56 6.28
C GLY A 748 37.73 -20.73 6.20
N PRO A 749 36.41 -20.50 6.34
CA PRO A 749 35.37 -21.56 6.24
C PRO A 749 35.09 -22.02 4.81
N GLU A 750 34.71 -23.30 4.64
CA GLU A 750 34.25 -23.85 3.36
C GLU A 750 32.75 -23.59 3.12
N ASP A 751 31.96 -23.62 4.19
CA ASP A 751 30.53 -23.34 4.13
C ASP A 751 30.29 -21.84 4.26
N ILE A 752 29.52 -21.30 3.32
CA ILE A 752 29.23 -19.87 3.22
C ILE A 752 27.74 -19.67 2.93
N SER A 753 27.11 -18.73 3.63
CA SER A 753 25.76 -18.27 3.31
C SER A 753 25.78 -16.81 2.88
N VAL A 754 25.12 -16.52 1.76
CA VAL A 754 25.05 -15.17 1.21
C VAL A 754 23.63 -14.74 0.91
N THR A 755 23.40 -13.42 0.88
CA THR A 755 22.20 -12.86 0.27
C THR A 755 22.47 -11.45 -0.28
N ASN A 756 21.77 -11.11 -1.36
CA ASN A 756 21.88 -9.84 -2.05
C ASN A 756 20.95 -8.81 -1.39
N LEU A 757 21.53 -7.74 -0.84
CA LEU A 757 20.80 -6.70 -0.11
C LEU A 757 20.36 -5.53 -1.01
N GLY A 758 20.75 -5.53 -2.29
CA GLY A 758 20.48 -4.44 -3.21
C GLY A 758 21.32 -3.19 -2.89
N ILE A 759 20.70 -2.01 -2.97
CA ILE A 759 21.37 -0.73 -2.68
C ILE A 759 21.08 -0.28 -1.24
N LEU A 760 22.11 -0.24 -0.39
CA LEU A 760 21.96 -0.21 1.07
C LEU A 760 21.39 1.09 1.65
N GLU A 761 21.68 2.23 1.02
CA GLU A 761 21.22 3.55 1.47
C GLU A 761 19.77 3.85 1.10
N LYS A 762 19.09 2.96 0.36
CA LYS A 762 17.73 3.19 -0.12
C LYS A 762 16.71 2.47 0.76
N MET A 763 15.60 3.15 1.05
CA MET A 763 14.51 2.64 1.91
C MET A 763 14.01 1.25 1.47
N THR A 764 13.92 1.03 0.16
CA THR A 764 13.54 -0.24 -0.48
C THR A 764 14.64 -0.74 -1.40
N GLY A 765 15.89 -0.73 -0.93
CA GLY A 765 17.09 -1.07 -1.70
C GLY A 765 17.05 -2.38 -2.49
N ALA A 766 16.32 -3.39 -2.00
CA ALA A 766 16.10 -4.65 -2.71
C ALA A 766 15.42 -4.44 -4.08
N ALA A 767 14.54 -3.45 -4.22
CA ALA A 767 13.83 -3.14 -5.47
C ALA A 767 14.76 -2.55 -6.56
N ALA A 768 16.02 -2.25 -6.24
CA ALA A 768 17.03 -1.95 -7.25
C ALA A 768 17.49 -3.21 -8.00
N ILE A 769 17.29 -4.42 -7.45
CA ILE A 769 17.72 -5.68 -8.08
C ILE A 769 16.78 -6.02 -9.23
N ILE A 770 17.30 -6.02 -10.45
CA ILE A 770 16.58 -6.46 -11.64
C ILE A 770 16.72 -7.97 -11.78
N ASN A 771 17.96 -8.46 -11.74
CA ASN A 771 18.30 -9.88 -11.79
C ASN A 771 19.48 -10.16 -10.87
N SER A 772 19.53 -11.38 -10.32
CA SER A 772 20.66 -11.85 -9.52
C SER A 772 20.79 -13.36 -9.69
N ASP A 773 22.02 -13.86 -9.73
CA ASP A 773 22.33 -15.27 -9.72
C ASP A 773 23.58 -15.53 -8.87
N SER A 774 23.58 -16.66 -8.15
CA SER A 774 24.65 -17.03 -7.22
C SER A 774 24.98 -18.51 -7.41
N TYR A 775 26.22 -18.84 -7.73
CA TYR A 775 26.62 -20.22 -8.02
C TYR A 775 28.10 -20.49 -7.76
N ILE A 776 28.43 -21.75 -7.51
CA ILE A 776 29.83 -22.22 -7.47
C ILE A 776 30.35 -22.42 -8.89
N GLU A 777 31.38 -21.69 -9.27
CA GLU A 777 32.06 -21.86 -10.55
C GLU A 777 32.80 -23.21 -10.58
N ARG A 778 32.35 -24.12 -11.44
CA ARG A 778 32.87 -25.50 -11.50
C ARG A 778 34.38 -25.60 -11.74
N SER A 779 34.96 -24.65 -12.46
CA SER A 779 36.38 -24.67 -12.82
C SER A 779 37.30 -24.12 -11.74
N SER A 780 36.79 -23.36 -10.78
CA SER A 780 37.62 -22.71 -9.75
C SER A 780 37.21 -23.06 -8.32
N GLY A 781 35.99 -23.59 -8.13
CA GLY A 781 35.40 -23.83 -6.81
C GLY A 781 34.92 -22.56 -6.09
N ARG A 782 35.09 -21.38 -6.69
CA ARG A 782 34.75 -20.09 -6.10
C ARG A 782 33.26 -19.79 -6.23
N LEU A 783 32.71 -19.08 -5.25
CA LEU A 783 31.35 -18.55 -5.35
C LEU A 783 31.36 -17.31 -6.23
N ARG A 784 30.45 -17.25 -7.20
CA ARG A 784 30.17 -16.08 -8.01
C ARG A 784 28.78 -15.58 -7.74
N ILE A 785 28.64 -14.27 -7.57
CA ILE A 785 27.36 -13.57 -7.44
C ILE A 785 27.32 -12.53 -8.56
N TRP A 786 26.45 -12.75 -9.54
CA TRP A 786 26.17 -11.79 -10.60
C TRP A 786 24.89 -11.03 -10.26
N THR A 787 24.89 -9.72 -10.43
CA THR A 787 23.71 -8.88 -10.18
C THR A 787 23.59 -7.78 -11.22
N SER A 788 22.37 -7.58 -11.71
CA SER A 788 21.99 -6.40 -12.49
C SER A 788 21.10 -5.49 -11.65
N LEU A 789 21.45 -4.20 -11.58
CA LEU A 789 20.78 -3.18 -10.76
C LEU A 789 20.20 -2.05 -11.62
N LYS A 790 19.07 -1.48 -11.19
CA LYS A 790 18.40 -0.35 -11.84
C LYS A 790 19.18 0.96 -11.71
N VAL A 791 19.87 1.15 -10.58
CA VAL A 791 20.50 2.42 -10.20
C VAL A 791 21.91 2.22 -9.66
N LEU A 792 22.70 3.28 -9.71
CA LEU A 792 23.98 3.37 -8.99
C LEU A 792 23.73 3.66 -7.49
N GLY A 793 24.65 3.20 -6.65
CA GLY A 793 24.60 3.37 -5.19
C GLY A 793 25.62 2.47 -4.49
N THR A 794 25.45 2.26 -3.18
CA THR A 794 26.26 1.29 -2.42
C THR A 794 25.62 -0.09 -2.49
N TYR A 795 26.20 -0.98 -3.29
CA TYR A 795 25.74 -2.37 -3.40
C TYR A 795 26.15 -3.18 -2.17
N GLY A 796 25.18 -3.87 -1.58
CA GLY A 796 25.36 -4.63 -0.35
C GLY A 796 25.18 -6.13 -0.54
N VAL A 797 26.09 -6.92 0.02
CA VAL A 797 25.98 -8.38 0.10
C VAL A 797 26.21 -8.82 1.53
N TYR A 798 25.26 -9.54 2.12
CA TYR A 798 25.48 -10.22 3.39
C TYR A 798 26.26 -11.51 3.15
N ILE A 799 27.27 -11.76 3.97
CA ILE A 799 28.14 -12.94 3.93
C ILE A 799 28.36 -13.42 5.37
N SER A 800 27.93 -14.64 5.67
CA SER A 800 27.87 -15.19 7.05
C SER A 800 29.19 -15.22 7.80
N ASP A 801 30.32 -15.25 7.10
CA ASP A 801 31.66 -15.41 7.65
C ASP A 801 32.63 -14.29 7.22
N LEU A 802 32.11 -13.13 6.80
CA LEU A 802 32.91 -12.02 6.24
C LEU A 802 34.12 -11.65 7.11
N LYS A 803 33.95 -11.62 8.44
CA LYS A 803 35.03 -11.31 9.40
C LYS A 803 36.25 -12.22 9.32
N GLN A 804 36.03 -13.46 8.89
CA GLN A 804 37.05 -14.51 8.86
C GLN A 804 37.82 -14.49 7.54
N ARG A 805 37.54 -13.51 6.67
CA ARG A 805 38.06 -13.38 5.31
C ARG A 805 38.80 -12.05 5.15
N SER A 806 39.83 -12.04 4.32
CA SER A 806 40.54 -10.84 3.91
C SER A 806 39.81 -10.20 2.72
N ILE A 807 39.43 -8.93 2.83
CA ILE A 807 38.78 -8.21 1.71
C ILE A 807 39.70 -8.14 0.49
N GLU A 808 40.99 -7.93 0.71
CA GLU A 808 41.98 -7.79 -0.36
C GLU A 808 42.27 -9.11 -1.06
N ASP A 809 42.30 -10.20 -0.29
CA ASP A 809 42.74 -11.48 -0.84
C ASP A 809 41.56 -12.34 -1.32
N ASP A 810 40.43 -12.33 -0.59
CA ASP A 810 39.35 -13.30 -0.79
C ASP A 810 38.19 -12.80 -1.65
N PHE A 811 38.17 -11.51 -1.98
CA PHE A 811 37.11 -10.88 -2.77
C PHE A 811 37.67 -10.26 -4.04
N PHE A 812 36.96 -10.48 -5.15
CA PHE A 812 37.22 -9.80 -6.40
C PHE A 812 35.91 -9.36 -7.02
N ALA A 813 35.76 -8.06 -7.25
CA ALA A 813 34.54 -7.48 -7.82
C ALA A 813 34.84 -6.81 -9.16
N VAL A 814 33.93 -6.98 -10.12
CA VAL A 814 33.98 -6.31 -11.42
C VAL A 814 32.69 -5.55 -11.70
N LEU A 815 32.82 -4.40 -12.35
CA LEU A 815 31.75 -3.56 -12.85
C LEU A 815 31.86 -3.56 -14.38
N PHE A 816 30.87 -4.15 -15.07
CA PHE A 816 30.93 -4.36 -16.53
C PHE A 816 32.22 -5.06 -17.00
N GLY A 817 32.67 -6.07 -16.26
CA GLY A 817 33.88 -6.83 -16.57
C GLY A 817 35.20 -6.10 -16.30
N ARG A 818 35.16 -4.87 -15.77
CA ARG A 818 36.37 -4.16 -15.31
C ARG A 818 36.54 -4.29 -13.79
N PRO A 819 37.75 -4.55 -13.28
CA PRO A 819 38.02 -4.59 -11.85
C PRO A 819 37.56 -3.32 -11.14
N ILE A 820 36.86 -3.49 -10.02
CA ILE A 820 36.52 -2.39 -9.11
C ILE A 820 37.75 -2.06 -8.27
N PRO A 821 38.13 -0.78 -8.11
CA PRO A 821 39.23 -0.39 -7.23
C PRO A 821 39.02 -0.88 -5.79
N SER A 822 40.07 -1.37 -5.13
CA SER A 822 39.96 -1.99 -3.80
C SER A 822 39.36 -1.05 -2.75
N HIS A 823 39.64 0.26 -2.83
CA HIS A 823 39.08 1.26 -1.90
C HIS A 823 37.58 1.52 -2.07
N CYS A 824 36.94 0.97 -3.11
CA CYS A 824 35.49 0.98 -3.30
C CYS A 824 34.81 -0.21 -2.59
N VAL A 825 35.58 -1.18 -2.08
CA VAL A 825 35.08 -2.39 -1.42
C VAL A 825 35.50 -2.35 0.06
N LYS A 826 34.56 -2.53 0.98
CA LYS A 826 34.84 -2.56 2.42
C LYS A 826 33.78 -3.34 3.18
N ALA A 827 34.09 -3.79 4.39
CA ALA A 827 33.08 -4.26 5.32
C ALA A 827 32.27 -3.07 5.85
N SER A 828 30.98 -3.27 6.06
CA SER A 828 30.09 -2.24 6.59
C SER A 828 30.49 -1.87 8.02
N LYS A 829 30.35 -0.58 8.34
CA LYS A 829 30.48 -0.10 9.72
C LYS A 829 29.25 -0.42 10.57
N ALA A 830 28.09 -0.62 9.94
CA ALA A 830 26.83 -0.91 10.63
C ALA A 830 26.72 -2.40 10.97
N ASP A 831 27.16 -3.26 10.05
CA ASP A 831 27.20 -4.71 10.22
C ASP A 831 28.40 -5.29 9.46
N GLU A 832 29.52 -5.39 10.12
CA GLU A 832 30.37 -6.56 10.23
C GLU A 832 30.23 -7.78 9.27
N ASN A 833 29.03 -8.29 8.96
CA ASN A 833 28.80 -9.39 8.00
C ASN A 833 28.30 -8.89 6.62
N VAL A 834 28.28 -7.58 6.39
CA VAL A 834 27.84 -6.94 5.15
C VAL A 834 29.05 -6.36 4.42
N LEU A 835 29.24 -6.79 3.18
CA LEU A 835 30.20 -6.21 2.25
C LEU A 835 29.53 -5.07 1.49
N GLU A 836 30.17 -3.90 1.47
CA GLU A 836 29.76 -2.71 0.74
C GLU A 836 30.64 -2.50 -0.50
N ILE A 837 30.02 -2.28 -1.65
CA ILE A 837 30.68 -1.93 -2.91
C ILE A 837 30.11 -0.60 -3.42
N ASP A 838 30.93 0.46 -3.39
CA ASP A 838 30.54 1.79 -3.87
C ASP A 838 30.57 1.85 -5.41
N LEU A 839 29.43 1.50 -6.02
CA LEU A 839 29.28 1.48 -7.47
C LEU A 839 29.28 2.88 -8.07
N THR A 840 28.84 3.89 -7.31
CA THR A 840 28.84 5.28 -7.77
C THR A 840 30.26 5.78 -7.98
N ARG A 841 31.14 5.52 -7.02
CA ARG A 841 32.55 5.88 -7.10
C ARG A 841 33.28 5.04 -8.13
N ALA A 842 33.08 3.72 -8.12
CA ALA A 842 33.69 2.82 -9.10
C ALA A 842 33.32 3.21 -10.54
N TRP A 843 32.06 3.57 -10.80
CA TRP A 843 31.58 4.05 -12.09
C TRP A 843 32.34 5.28 -12.58
N LYS A 844 32.53 6.27 -11.69
CA LYS A 844 33.26 7.52 -12.00
C LYS A 844 34.75 7.28 -12.24
N GLU A 845 35.41 6.52 -11.36
CA GLU A 845 36.86 6.33 -11.43
C GLU A 845 37.31 5.41 -12.58
N THR A 846 36.41 4.54 -13.08
CA THR A 846 36.71 3.64 -14.20
C THR A 846 36.21 4.14 -15.55
N ASP A 847 35.73 5.39 -15.62
CA ASP A 847 35.17 6.09 -16.80
C ASP A 847 34.16 5.22 -17.57
N GLN A 848 33.22 4.64 -16.82
CA GLN A 848 32.18 3.75 -17.38
C GLN A 848 31.09 4.55 -18.06
N LYS A 849 30.45 3.93 -19.06
CA LYS A 849 29.35 4.52 -19.81
C LYS A 849 28.17 3.57 -19.84
N ALA A 850 26.96 4.14 -19.83
CA ALA A 850 25.73 3.37 -19.90
C ALA A 850 25.75 2.43 -21.11
N SER A 851 25.46 1.15 -20.86
CA SER A 851 25.29 0.16 -21.93
C SER A 851 23.87 0.25 -22.53
N TRP A 852 23.58 -0.62 -23.49
CA TRP A 852 22.24 -0.68 -24.10
C TRP A 852 21.12 -0.99 -23.10
N SER A 853 21.40 -1.73 -22.01
CA SER A 853 20.37 -2.12 -21.04
C SER A 853 19.97 -1.01 -20.05
N ASN A 854 20.76 0.07 -19.89
CA ASN A 854 20.58 1.06 -18.82
C ASN A 854 20.56 0.46 -17.40
N GLU A 855 21.25 -0.66 -17.21
CA GLU A 855 21.39 -1.33 -15.92
C GLU A 855 22.82 -1.19 -15.41
N VAL A 856 23.09 -1.60 -14.17
CA VAL A 856 24.42 -1.69 -13.58
C VAL A 856 24.75 -3.16 -13.33
N ALA A 857 25.66 -3.73 -14.12
CA ALA A 857 26.07 -5.13 -13.98
C ALA A 857 27.31 -5.23 -13.09
N VAL A 858 27.15 -5.85 -11.92
CA VAL A 858 28.22 -6.15 -10.96
C VAL A 858 28.37 -7.66 -10.83
N GLU A 859 29.62 -8.12 -10.73
CA GLU A 859 29.93 -9.50 -10.42
C GLU A 859 30.93 -9.54 -9.27
N LEU A 860 30.62 -10.32 -8.24
CA LEU A 860 31.43 -10.55 -7.06
C LEU A 860 31.89 -12.00 -7.03
N VAL A 861 33.19 -12.21 -6.89
CA VAL A 861 33.81 -13.53 -6.73
C VAL A 861 34.35 -13.63 -5.31
N ILE A 862 34.01 -14.73 -4.62
CA ILE A 862 34.43 -15.05 -3.26
C ILE A 862 35.12 -16.41 -3.27
N ARG A 863 36.31 -16.51 -2.68
CA ARG A 863 37.12 -17.73 -2.67
C ARG A 863 37.16 -18.42 -1.31
#